data_AF-A0A816D8H8-F1
#
_entry.id   AF-A0A816D8H8-F1
#
_cell.length_a   1.000
_cell.length_b   1.000
_cell.length_c   1.000
_cell.angle_alpha   90.00
_cell.angle_beta   90.00
_cell.angle_gamma   90.00
#
_symmetry.space_group_name_H-M   'P 1'
#
loop_
_entity.id
_entity.type
_entity.pdbx_description
1 polymer ?
#
loop_
_entity_poly.entity_id
_entity_poly.type
_entity_poly.pdbx_seq_one_letter_code
_entity_poly.pdbx_strand_id
1 'polypeptide(L)'
;MDKNTFLKIYFPNGSFHGIRYTSSTTVAELIRTVLKGRLSPNELIFHLSYALRVTYIGKEQTITNVRISSSSDKTILSDKWLHSNMTMEKVHRIYGPIDELKLELRLRYFPQSIDALSNDKPTFGYFYEQLRIDYMRLKSEYVSMNEAIELGSLEIRKLFKDLNPTALDKKVNVDYLEKELGLKRFFPQSVISSHKPRVLRKCIKACLKKYEGLAEEECVKRFCFLLKDVWNWEQEVYTCNLGAEWAVPINLALGPSDGISYRTQNFTKLTKMVSFEDVLSIVTMKTNTDERGLLKLTIAGSSETLTLSFPSLSDANEVAILIDGYCMLVNHSIHSLWRSMAEDQYLVTLRGSSAPILPVHYSLDIPLSQTDTDNDDINGDYADVLSSDYHIDRRQIHMIESLGNGQFGEVYRGILRTDQQIEINIAIKTCKMQDSATTDAFLEEAYVMQKFEHPRIIKLIGVCTEQPVLLIMELARLGELRAYLVANRSDFDLITLLLYCEQLSSALAYLESKKFVHRDIAARNVLVSNHESVKLADFGLSRQLTLDNSYYKASKGKLPIKWMAPESINFRRFTHLSDVWMFGVCMWEILTMGKKPFQGIANNDVIDQIENGVRLPLPGAYCPKRLFDLLQDCWAYEPTNRPTFLQIESRLKIILNEEQMNSHSQAHSKDRIYVNEQTLSISKSNTSTAASSLILLPSIDDHVPPKPALPYKNGFPNTRVPIGNNKITTGRSESSHNFQYRTSIDIKPTLYEPKESQEMKSTKSKEKISTPSSLLVDLFHSQTKQIVGAVLALTRQYEMSHNNGNLSKNNRPLSPISDKEQMQLVRNIAIAVRDLLQTLDYAPTSIKQMSEQRYNHFSSLVVSLIETVRQRNYDNMNEHAVNIARTAKALFDDILKLS
;
A
#
# COMPACT_ATOMS: atom_id res chain seq x y z
N MET A 1 -31.65 7.91 19.68
CA MET A 1 -30.67 8.92 19.25
C MET A 1 -30.65 8.91 17.73
N ASP A 2 -31.58 9.61 17.09
CA ASP A 2 -32.03 9.22 15.74
C ASP A 2 -31.59 10.25 14.68
N LYS A 3 -30.31 10.60 14.72
CA LYS A 3 -29.59 11.34 13.67
C LYS A 3 -28.38 10.51 13.25
N ASN A 4 -27.97 10.63 11.99
CA ASN A 4 -26.76 9.99 11.46
C ASN A 4 -25.52 10.61 12.15
N THR A 5 -25.03 9.97 13.21
CA THR A 5 -23.85 10.44 13.95
C THR A 5 -22.58 9.88 13.31
N PHE A 6 -21.54 10.71 13.21
CA PHE A 6 -20.22 10.31 12.73
C PHE A 6 -19.32 9.91 13.92
N LEU A 7 -18.63 8.79 13.78
CA LEU A 7 -17.65 8.24 14.71
C LEU A 7 -16.27 8.22 14.03
N LYS A 8 -15.22 8.59 14.76
CA LYS A 8 -13.82 8.38 14.34
C LYS A 8 -13.30 7.08 14.96
N ILE A 9 -12.91 6.13 14.12
CA ILE A 9 -12.15 4.96 14.55
C ILE A 9 -10.68 5.18 14.18
N TYR A 10 -9.81 5.17 15.17
CA TYR A 10 -8.38 5.43 15.07
C TYR A 10 -7.59 4.16 14.75
N PHE A 11 -6.45 4.32 14.10
CA PHE A 11 -5.46 3.28 13.83
C PHE A 11 -4.21 3.49 14.70
N PRO A 12 -3.35 2.48 14.89
CA PRO A 12 -2.16 2.59 15.75
C PRO A 12 -1.21 3.76 15.42
N ASN A 13 -1.20 4.23 14.17
CA ASN A 13 -0.40 5.38 13.72
C ASN A 13 -1.04 6.75 13.95
N GLY A 14 -2.19 6.83 14.63
CA GLY A 14 -2.90 8.06 14.95
C GLY A 14 -3.82 8.59 13.84
N SER A 15 -3.73 8.06 12.62
CA SER A 15 -4.74 8.32 11.58
C SER A 15 -6.09 7.70 11.95
N PHE A 16 -7.18 8.12 11.32
CA PHE A 16 -8.52 7.62 11.60
C PHE A 16 -9.34 7.36 10.33
N HIS A 17 -10.52 6.77 10.52
CA HIS A 17 -11.56 6.62 9.50
C HIS A 17 -12.90 7.05 10.11
N GLY A 18 -13.66 7.87 9.37
CA GLY A 18 -14.97 8.36 9.78
C GLY A 18 -16.08 7.43 9.30
N ILE A 19 -16.92 6.94 10.21
CA ILE A 19 -18.05 6.05 9.91
C ILE A 19 -19.35 6.64 10.46
N ARG A 20 -20.45 6.50 9.71
CA ARG A 20 -21.81 6.78 10.21
C ARG A 20 -22.35 5.55 10.94
N TYR A 21 -22.99 5.76 12.09
CA TYR A 21 -23.54 4.67 12.91
C TYR A 21 -24.92 5.02 13.50
N THR A 22 -25.65 3.98 13.90
CA THR A 22 -26.91 4.06 14.65
C THR A 22 -26.71 3.53 16.08
N SER A 23 -27.64 3.82 16.99
CA SER A 23 -27.70 3.18 18.32
C SER A 23 -27.66 1.65 18.28
N SER A 24 -28.31 1.06 17.26
CA SER A 24 -28.37 -0.39 17.02
C SER A 24 -27.12 -0.99 16.36
N THR A 25 -26.24 -0.19 15.76
CA THR A 25 -25.03 -0.68 15.08
C THR A 25 -24.11 -1.40 16.07
N THR A 26 -23.60 -2.57 15.71
CA THR A 26 -22.67 -3.37 16.52
C THR A 26 -21.20 -3.04 16.27
N VAL A 27 -20.36 -3.33 17.27
CA VAL A 27 -18.89 -3.25 17.14
C VAL A 27 -18.38 -4.10 15.97
N ALA A 28 -18.95 -5.28 15.73
CA ALA A 28 -18.61 -6.14 14.59
C ALA A 28 -18.91 -5.47 13.23
N GLU A 29 -20.03 -4.75 13.10
CA GLU A 29 -20.39 -4.02 11.89
C GLU A 29 -19.49 -2.80 11.66
N LEU A 30 -19.12 -2.08 12.72
CA LEU A 30 -18.12 -1.03 12.65
C LEU A 30 -16.77 -1.56 12.15
N ILE A 31 -16.24 -2.61 12.78
CA ILE A 31 -14.97 -3.25 12.37
C ILE A 31 -15.05 -3.67 10.90
N ARG A 32 -16.09 -4.42 10.50
CA ARG A 32 -16.29 -4.87 9.11
C ARG A 32 -16.33 -3.71 8.12
N THR A 33 -16.91 -2.58 8.51
CA THR A 33 -16.98 -1.36 7.67
C THR A 33 -15.62 -0.68 7.55
N VAL A 34 -14.84 -0.55 8.64
CA VAL A 34 -13.46 -0.02 8.58
C VAL A 34 -12.58 -0.89 7.68
N LEU A 35 -12.63 -2.22 7.85
CA LEU A 35 -11.78 -3.14 7.07
C LEU A 35 -12.07 -3.02 5.56
N LYS A 36 -13.35 -2.97 5.17
CA LYS A 36 -13.77 -2.76 3.78
C LYS A 36 -13.40 -1.38 3.22
N GLY A 37 -13.54 -0.33 4.03
CA GLY A 37 -13.28 1.05 3.62
C GLY A 37 -11.80 1.48 3.63
N ARG A 38 -10.90 0.74 4.30
CA ARG A 38 -9.50 1.17 4.49
C ARG A 38 -8.42 0.10 4.26
N LEU A 39 -8.69 -1.19 4.43
CA LEU A 39 -7.67 -2.24 4.31
C LEU A 39 -7.81 -3.08 3.03
N SER A 40 -9.02 -3.50 2.69
CA SER A 40 -9.29 -4.31 1.49
C SER A 40 -10.78 -4.27 1.12
N PRO A 41 -11.17 -4.03 -0.14
CA PRO A 41 -12.57 -4.16 -0.56
C PRO A 41 -13.04 -5.62 -0.53
N ASN A 42 -12.11 -6.58 -0.70
CA ASN A 42 -12.35 -8.01 -0.55
C ASN A 42 -12.32 -8.40 0.94
N GLU A 43 -13.07 -9.43 1.31
CA GLU A 43 -13.09 -9.97 2.67
C GLU A 43 -11.72 -10.51 3.09
N LEU A 44 -11.28 -10.15 4.30
CA LEU A 44 -9.99 -10.55 4.85
C LEU A 44 -10.09 -11.94 5.51
N ILE A 45 -9.04 -12.75 5.33
CA ILE A 45 -8.93 -14.09 5.92
C ILE A 45 -9.03 -13.99 7.45
N PHE A 46 -8.32 -13.03 8.04
CA PHE A 46 -8.28 -12.80 9.48
C PHE A 46 -9.17 -11.62 9.92
N HIS A 47 -10.32 -11.40 9.28
CA HIS A 47 -11.26 -10.34 9.69
C HIS A 47 -11.74 -10.48 11.15
N LEU A 48 -11.78 -11.71 11.69
CA LEU A 48 -12.11 -11.98 13.10
C LEU A 48 -10.97 -11.63 14.07
N SER A 49 -9.74 -11.40 13.61
CA SER A 49 -8.58 -11.08 14.48
C SER A 49 -8.58 -9.64 15.02
N TYR A 50 -9.46 -8.78 14.52
CA TYR A 50 -9.56 -7.37 14.87
C TYR A 50 -10.54 -7.12 16.02
N ALA A 51 -10.23 -6.15 16.87
CA ALA A 51 -11.08 -5.66 17.95
C ALA A 51 -11.01 -4.13 18.10
N LEU A 52 -12.03 -3.52 18.71
CA LEU A 52 -11.99 -2.12 19.13
C LEU A 52 -11.57 -2.01 20.60
N ARG A 53 -10.58 -1.16 20.85
CA ARG A 53 -10.13 -0.74 22.18
C ARG A 53 -10.68 0.65 22.48
N VAL A 54 -11.23 0.87 23.67
CA VAL A 54 -11.72 2.18 24.12
C VAL A 54 -10.72 2.83 25.08
N THR A 55 -10.47 4.12 24.85
CA THR A 55 -9.58 4.97 25.65
C THR A 55 -10.23 6.34 25.84
N TYR A 56 -9.93 7.06 26.93
CA TYR A 56 -10.57 8.33 27.26
C TYR A 56 -9.77 9.54 26.76
N ILE A 57 -10.45 10.44 26.05
CA ILE A 57 -9.85 11.65 25.47
C ILE A 57 -9.42 12.62 26.60
N GLY A 58 -8.29 13.30 26.39
CA GLY A 58 -7.76 14.32 27.31
C GLY A 58 -6.92 13.80 28.49
N LYS A 59 -6.91 12.49 28.78
CA LYS A 59 -6.14 11.92 29.92
C LYS A 59 -4.81 11.24 29.56
N GLU A 60 -4.44 11.20 28.28
CA GLU A 60 -3.16 10.60 27.82
C GLU A 60 -1.90 11.36 28.27
N GLN A 61 -2.00 12.64 28.68
CA GLN A 61 -0.83 13.50 28.89
C GLN A 61 -0.10 13.34 30.25
N THR A 62 -0.70 12.72 31.27
CA THR A 62 -0.11 12.65 32.63
C THR A 62 0.70 11.38 32.91
N ILE A 63 0.74 10.41 31.99
CA ILE A 63 1.34 9.08 32.22
C ILE A 63 2.88 9.12 32.21
N THR A 64 3.51 10.15 31.64
CA THR A 64 4.98 10.20 31.45
C THR A 64 5.80 10.63 32.66
N ASN A 65 5.19 11.12 33.76
CA ASN A 65 5.94 11.79 34.84
C ASN A 65 5.51 11.48 36.29
N VAL A 66 4.62 10.52 36.55
CA VAL A 66 4.15 10.21 37.93
C VAL A 66 4.57 8.81 38.37
N ARG A 67 5.36 8.73 39.45
CA ARG A 67 5.55 7.48 40.22
C ARG A 67 4.25 7.17 40.98
N ILE A 68 3.42 6.27 40.43
CA ILE A 68 2.10 5.96 40.98
C ILE A 68 2.21 5.23 42.33
N SER A 69 1.89 5.93 43.42
CA SER A 69 1.97 5.45 44.80
C SER A 69 0.61 5.33 45.50
N SER A 70 -0.42 4.88 44.78
CA SER A 70 -1.71 4.43 45.34
C SER A 70 -2.22 3.20 44.56
N SER A 71 -3.08 2.40 45.20
CA SER A 71 -3.71 1.21 44.58
C SER A 71 -5.16 1.45 44.17
N SER A 72 -5.82 2.48 44.72
CA SER A 72 -7.23 2.83 44.51
C SER A 72 -7.54 3.39 43.12
N ASP A 73 -6.68 4.28 42.61
CA ASP A 73 -6.99 5.10 41.43
C ASP A 73 -6.73 4.38 40.09
N LYS A 74 -6.19 3.15 40.13
CA LYS A 74 -5.77 2.39 38.95
C LYS A 74 -6.92 1.86 38.09
N THR A 75 -8.12 1.74 38.65
CA THR A 75 -9.28 1.09 37.98
C THR A 75 -10.01 1.99 36.98
N ILE A 76 -9.81 3.31 37.04
CA ILE A 76 -10.55 4.31 36.25
C ILE A 76 -9.79 4.71 34.96
N LEU A 77 -8.53 4.30 34.81
CA LEU A 77 -7.60 4.77 33.76
C LEU A 77 -7.03 3.66 32.86
N SER A 78 -7.49 2.41 33.00
CA SER A 78 -7.07 1.30 32.13
C SER A 78 -7.83 1.29 30.81
N ASP A 79 -7.15 1.10 29.69
CA ASP A 79 -7.75 0.75 28.39
C ASP A 79 -8.69 -0.46 28.54
N LYS A 80 -9.85 -0.44 27.86
CA LYS A 80 -10.84 -1.54 27.87
C LYS A 80 -11.13 -2.03 26.45
N TRP A 81 -11.63 -3.26 26.31
CA TRP A 81 -11.96 -3.83 25.01
C TRP A 81 -13.47 -3.95 24.80
N LEU A 82 -13.92 -3.59 23.60
CA LEU A 82 -15.34 -3.67 23.22
C LEU A 82 -15.64 -5.04 22.61
N HIS A 83 -16.67 -5.72 23.14
CA HIS A 83 -17.12 -7.00 22.60
C HIS A 83 -17.81 -6.82 21.24
N SER A 84 -17.57 -7.74 20.31
CA SER A 84 -18.05 -7.70 18.92
C SER A 84 -19.57 -7.55 18.79
N ASN A 85 -20.34 -8.17 19.69
CA ASN A 85 -21.81 -8.13 19.65
C ASN A 85 -22.41 -6.94 20.41
N MET A 86 -21.59 -6.05 20.95
CA MET A 86 -22.06 -4.89 21.70
C MET A 86 -22.56 -3.80 20.75
N THR A 87 -23.76 -3.27 21.01
CA THR A 87 -24.33 -2.15 20.23
C THR A 87 -23.73 -0.82 20.68
N MET A 88 -23.74 0.19 19.81
CA MET A 88 -23.25 1.53 20.15
C MET A 88 -24.07 2.23 21.25
N GLU A 89 -25.36 1.90 21.39
CA GLU A 89 -26.15 2.27 22.58
C GLU A 89 -25.54 1.69 23.87
N LYS A 90 -25.15 0.40 23.86
CA LYS A 90 -24.51 -0.25 25.01
C LYS A 90 -23.07 0.24 25.23
N VAL A 91 -22.33 0.63 24.19
CA VAL A 91 -21.05 1.36 24.33
C VAL A 91 -21.29 2.66 25.08
N HIS A 92 -22.21 3.49 24.59
CA HIS A 92 -22.51 4.79 25.19
C HIS A 92 -22.97 4.68 26.66
N ARG A 93 -23.84 3.71 26.96
CA ARG A 93 -24.37 3.47 28.32
C ARG A 93 -23.32 2.97 29.32
N ILE A 94 -22.29 2.24 28.86
CA ILE A 94 -21.25 1.68 29.76
C ILE A 94 -20.05 2.62 29.89
N TYR A 95 -19.62 3.25 28.79
CA TYR A 95 -18.35 3.97 28.73
C TYR A 95 -18.49 5.50 28.72
N GLY A 96 -19.66 6.06 28.40
CA GLY A 96 -19.92 7.50 28.39
C GLY A 96 -20.20 8.09 27.00
N PRO A 97 -20.28 9.43 26.87
CA PRO A 97 -20.46 10.13 25.60
C PRO A 97 -19.37 9.74 24.59
N ILE A 98 -19.77 9.43 23.34
CA ILE A 98 -18.83 8.94 22.32
C ILE A 98 -17.78 10.00 21.94
N ASP A 99 -18.10 11.29 22.09
CA ASP A 99 -17.17 12.40 21.89
C ASP A 99 -16.06 12.49 22.96
N GLU A 100 -16.20 11.79 24.09
CA GLU A 100 -15.15 11.60 25.10
C GLU A 100 -14.30 10.33 24.86
N LEU A 101 -14.68 9.49 23.90
CA LEU A 101 -14.09 8.17 23.65
C LEU A 101 -13.25 8.11 22.38
N LYS A 102 -11.98 7.77 22.54
CA LYS A 102 -11.06 7.43 21.45
C LYS A 102 -11.11 5.92 21.23
N LEU A 103 -11.85 5.50 20.19
CA LEU A 103 -11.95 4.11 19.78
C LEU A 103 -10.82 3.77 18.79
N GLU A 104 -9.95 2.84 19.17
CA GLU A 104 -8.80 2.41 18.38
C GLU A 104 -9.02 0.98 17.86
N LEU A 105 -8.95 0.80 16.55
CA LEU A 105 -8.88 -0.53 15.94
C LEU A 105 -7.50 -1.14 16.22
N ARG A 106 -7.47 -2.42 16.61
CA ARG A 106 -6.24 -3.19 16.79
C ARG A 106 -6.45 -4.65 16.38
N LEU A 107 -5.37 -5.33 15.99
CA LEU A 107 -5.32 -6.80 15.99
C LEU A 107 -5.14 -7.27 17.44
N ARG A 108 -5.99 -8.19 17.91
CA ARG A 108 -5.95 -8.77 19.27
C ARG A 108 -5.87 -10.29 19.26
N TYR A 109 -6.65 -10.95 18.41
CA TYR A 109 -6.74 -12.42 18.37
C TYR A 109 -5.80 -12.93 17.27
N PHE A 110 -4.59 -13.36 17.64
CA PHE A 110 -3.58 -13.76 16.67
C PHE A 110 -3.85 -15.16 16.10
N PRO A 111 -3.54 -15.43 14.81
CA PRO A 111 -3.51 -16.80 14.30
C PRO A 111 -2.32 -17.59 14.85
N GLN A 112 -2.31 -18.92 14.63
CA GLN A 112 -1.30 -19.83 15.20
C GLN A 112 0.16 -19.51 14.83
N SER A 113 0.44 -18.79 13.74
CA SER A 113 1.79 -18.37 13.36
C SER A 113 1.84 -17.09 12.52
N ILE A 114 3.03 -16.49 12.47
CA ILE A 114 3.34 -15.32 11.64
C ILE A 114 3.26 -15.67 10.14
N ASP A 115 3.65 -16.90 9.76
CA ASP A 115 3.54 -17.39 8.38
C ASP A 115 2.08 -17.69 7.97
N ALA A 116 1.20 -18.06 8.91
CA ALA A 116 -0.23 -18.10 8.64
C ALA A 116 -0.75 -16.69 8.33
N LEU A 117 -0.32 -15.69 9.13
CA LEU A 117 -0.69 -14.29 8.97
C LEU A 117 -0.18 -13.66 7.66
N SER A 118 1.03 -13.99 7.18
CA SER A 118 1.61 -13.37 5.99
C SER A 118 0.90 -13.69 4.66
N ASN A 119 0.05 -14.72 4.64
CA ASN A 119 -0.88 -14.99 3.53
C ASN A 119 -1.90 -13.85 3.35
N ASP A 120 -2.32 -13.21 4.44
CA ASP A 120 -3.21 -12.05 4.44
C ASP A 120 -2.39 -10.76 4.50
N LYS A 121 -1.88 -10.33 3.34
CA LYS A 121 -0.93 -9.22 3.22
C LYS A 121 -1.44 -7.89 3.82
N PRO A 122 -2.72 -7.49 3.68
CA PRO A 122 -3.28 -6.35 4.43
C PRO A 122 -3.16 -6.51 5.95
N THR A 123 -3.62 -7.64 6.51
CA THR A 123 -3.59 -7.87 7.96
C THR A 123 -2.15 -8.01 8.49
N PHE A 124 -1.26 -8.66 7.76
CA PHE A 124 0.17 -8.76 8.09
C PHE A 124 0.88 -7.41 8.12
N GLY A 125 0.61 -6.53 7.14
CA GLY A 125 1.15 -5.17 7.11
C GLY A 125 0.64 -4.32 8.28
N TYR A 126 -0.66 -4.42 8.58
CA TYR A 126 -1.32 -3.74 9.68
C TYR A 126 -0.78 -4.19 11.05
N PHE A 127 -0.65 -5.50 11.26
CA PHE A 127 -0.04 -6.08 12.45
C PHE A 127 1.38 -5.58 12.68
N TYR A 128 2.22 -5.56 11.63
CA TYR A 128 3.58 -5.07 11.74
C TYR A 128 3.64 -3.59 12.15
N GLU A 129 2.77 -2.75 11.57
CA GLU A 129 2.70 -1.34 11.94
C GLU A 129 2.29 -1.17 13.43
N GLN A 130 1.28 -1.92 13.88
CA GLN A 130 0.87 -1.97 15.28
C GLN A 130 2.03 -2.37 16.22
N LEU A 131 2.67 -3.51 15.94
CA LEU A 131 3.76 -4.06 16.75
C LEU A 131 4.96 -3.10 16.82
N ARG A 132 5.35 -2.50 15.70
CA ARG A 132 6.45 -1.53 15.63
C ARG A 132 6.17 -0.29 16.46
N ILE A 133 4.93 0.22 16.43
CA ILE A 133 4.53 1.41 17.19
C ILE A 133 4.47 1.10 18.69
N ASP A 134 3.92 -0.05 19.09
CA ASP A 134 3.93 -0.48 20.49
C ASP A 134 5.35 -0.71 21.01
N TYR A 135 6.24 -1.31 20.20
CA TYR A 135 7.66 -1.41 20.53
C TYR A 135 8.27 -0.03 20.81
N MET A 136 8.16 0.91 19.86
CA MET A 136 8.73 2.25 19.98
C MET A 136 8.20 3.01 21.21
N ARG A 137 6.91 2.84 21.53
CA ARG A 137 6.19 3.54 22.61
C ARG A 137 6.32 2.91 23.99
N LEU A 138 6.40 1.58 24.09
CA LEU A 138 6.21 0.83 25.35
C LEU A 138 7.35 -0.16 25.70
N LYS A 139 8.19 -0.56 24.74
CA LYS A 139 9.22 -1.60 24.95
C LYS A 139 10.64 -1.19 24.56
N SER A 140 10.80 -0.05 23.90
CA SER A 140 12.07 0.48 23.38
C SER A 140 13.15 0.72 24.44
N GLU A 141 12.78 0.85 25.72
CA GLU A 141 13.73 0.99 26.85
C GLU A 141 14.23 -0.35 27.40
N TYR A 142 13.56 -1.47 27.09
CA TYR A 142 13.89 -2.82 27.58
C TYR A 142 14.74 -3.62 26.59
N VAL A 143 14.84 -3.16 25.34
CA VAL A 143 15.64 -3.77 24.26
C VAL A 143 17.07 -3.20 24.32
N SER A 144 18.10 -4.02 24.10
CA SER A 144 19.47 -3.51 24.14
C SER A 144 19.74 -2.52 23.01
N MET A 145 20.71 -1.62 23.22
CA MET A 145 21.02 -0.55 22.27
C MET A 145 21.45 -1.07 20.88
N ASN A 146 22.02 -2.28 20.80
CA ASN A 146 22.37 -2.93 19.53
C ASN A 146 21.14 -3.50 18.84
N GLU A 147 20.27 -4.22 19.57
CA GLU A 147 19.02 -4.77 19.03
C GLU A 147 18.07 -3.65 18.57
N ALA A 148 18.00 -2.54 19.29
CA ALA A 148 17.24 -1.36 18.88
C ALA A 148 17.75 -0.74 17.56
N ILE A 149 19.06 -0.81 17.30
CA ILE A 149 19.66 -0.43 16.00
C ILE A 149 19.33 -1.48 14.93
N GLU A 150 19.31 -2.78 15.23
CA GLU A 150 18.90 -3.81 14.27
C GLU A 150 17.41 -3.69 13.89
N LEU A 151 16.51 -3.53 14.87
CA LEU A 151 15.08 -3.33 14.65
C LEU A 151 14.77 -2.09 13.79
N GLY A 152 15.40 -0.96 14.10
CA GLY A 152 15.27 0.26 13.29
C GLY A 152 15.88 0.13 11.89
N SER A 153 16.96 -0.64 11.75
CA SER A 153 17.57 -0.94 10.44
C SER A 153 16.69 -1.88 9.60
N LEU A 154 15.97 -2.82 10.21
CA LEU A 154 15.02 -3.68 9.50
C LEU A 154 13.84 -2.87 8.93
N GLU A 155 13.29 -1.89 9.66
CA GLU A 155 12.29 -0.97 9.10
C GLU A 155 12.86 -0.09 7.97
N ILE A 156 14.12 0.35 8.06
CA ILE A 156 14.78 1.06 6.94
C ILE A 156 14.94 0.13 5.71
N ARG A 157 15.40 -1.12 5.90
CA ARG A 157 15.53 -2.12 4.81
C ARG A 157 14.17 -2.43 4.17
N LYS A 158 13.11 -2.49 4.97
CA LYS A 158 11.71 -2.71 4.56
C LYS A 158 11.13 -1.53 3.78
N LEU A 159 11.29 -0.31 4.30
CA LEU A 159 10.74 0.92 3.70
C LEU A 159 11.46 1.27 2.39
N PHE A 160 12.78 1.06 2.35
CA PHE A 160 13.62 1.28 1.17
C PHE A 160 13.98 -0.04 0.51
N LYS A 161 12.97 -0.88 0.24
CA LYS A 161 13.17 -2.25 -0.28
C LYS A 161 13.98 -2.32 -1.58
N ASP A 162 13.91 -1.27 -2.38
CA ASP A 162 14.53 -1.12 -3.71
C ASP A 162 15.89 -0.38 -3.67
N LEU A 163 16.37 0.02 -2.48
CA LEU A 163 17.61 0.79 -2.29
C LEU A 163 18.83 -0.13 -2.17
N ASN A 164 19.77 -0.02 -3.11
CA ASN A 164 21.08 -0.66 -3.05
C ASN A 164 21.81 -0.28 -1.74
N PRO A 165 22.30 -1.22 -0.90
CA PRO A 165 22.94 -0.87 0.38
C PRO A 165 24.17 0.03 0.25
N THR A 166 24.89 0.00 -0.87
CA THR A 166 26.00 0.93 -1.15
C THR A 166 25.53 2.35 -1.48
N ALA A 167 24.26 2.54 -1.85
CA ALA A 167 23.68 3.87 -1.99
C ALA A 167 23.66 4.61 -0.63
N LEU A 168 23.61 3.90 0.51
CA LEU A 168 23.76 4.52 1.83
C LEU A 168 25.22 4.84 2.20
N ASP A 169 26.22 4.45 1.40
CA ASP A 169 27.55 5.02 1.55
C ASP A 169 27.64 6.48 1.08
N LYS A 170 26.74 6.90 0.17
CA LYS A 170 26.60 8.28 -0.26
C LYS A 170 26.01 9.14 0.87
N LYS A 171 26.78 10.15 1.29
CA LYS A 171 26.43 11.08 2.39
C LYS A 171 24.99 11.60 2.30
N VAL A 172 24.55 11.95 1.08
CA VAL A 172 23.22 12.45 0.73
C VAL A 172 22.09 11.59 1.30
N ASN A 173 22.18 10.27 1.10
CA ASN A 173 21.12 9.33 1.42
C ASN A 173 21.03 9.08 2.94
N VAL A 174 22.14 9.26 3.65
CA VAL A 174 22.19 9.23 5.12
C VAL A 174 21.73 10.55 5.73
N ASP A 175 22.13 11.68 5.14
CA ASP A 175 21.63 13.00 5.52
C ASP A 175 20.10 13.11 5.28
N TYR A 176 19.53 12.42 4.26
CA TYR A 176 18.09 12.28 4.04
C TYR A 176 17.38 11.52 5.18
N LEU A 177 17.90 10.35 5.59
CA LEU A 177 17.38 9.60 6.74
C LEU A 177 17.43 10.42 8.04
N GLU A 178 18.48 11.21 8.24
CA GLU A 178 18.64 12.02 9.46
C GLU A 178 17.78 13.29 9.49
N LYS A 179 17.73 14.05 8.38
CA LYS A 179 17.13 15.40 8.34
C LYS A 179 15.68 15.40 7.88
N GLU A 180 15.36 14.67 6.82
CA GLU A 180 14.08 14.79 6.10
C GLU A 180 13.03 13.76 6.57
N LEU A 181 13.47 12.65 7.16
CA LEU A 181 12.60 11.63 7.76
C LEU A 181 12.69 11.57 9.29
N GLY A 182 13.77 12.09 9.85
CA GLY A 182 14.08 12.06 11.28
C GLY A 182 14.40 10.65 11.79
N LEU A 183 15.59 10.44 12.36
CA LEU A 183 15.94 9.14 12.97
C LEU A 183 14.92 8.66 14.02
N LYS A 184 14.19 9.57 14.66
CA LYS A 184 13.13 9.27 15.65
C LYS A 184 12.01 8.37 15.10
N ARG A 185 11.81 8.31 13.78
CA ARG A 185 10.87 7.40 13.11
C ARG A 185 11.31 5.93 13.17
N PHE A 186 12.60 5.68 13.29
CA PHE A 186 13.22 4.36 13.16
C PHE A 186 13.89 3.89 14.45
N PHE A 187 14.42 4.81 15.26
CA PHE A 187 15.24 4.52 16.43
C PHE A 187 14.71 5.23 17.68
N PRO A 188 14.70 4.56 18.86
CA PRO A 188 14.36 5.19 20.13
C PRO A 188 15.23 6.40 20.44
N GLN A 189 14.68 7.37 21.18
CA GLN A 189 15.39 8.61 21.52
C GLN A 189 16.69 8.36 22.31
N SER A 190 16.74 7.26 23.08
CA SER A 190 17.93 6.76 23.80
C SER A 190 19.07 6.30 22.88
N VAL A 191 18.77 5.69 21.74
CA VAL A 191 19.76 5.32 20.71
C VAL A 191 20.34 6.58 20.04
N ILE A 192 19.48 7.56 19.76
CA ILE A 192 19.84 8.80 19.07
C ILE A 192 20.67 9.74 19.95
N SER A 193 20.38 9.84 21.25
CA SER A 193 21.11 10.72 22.17
C SER A 193 22.44 10.15 22.68
N SER A 194 22.54 8.83 22.82
CA SER A 194 23.75 8.14 23.30
C SER A 194 24.89 8.12 22.28
N HIS A 195 24.56 8.12 20.98
CA HIS A 195 25.55 7.97 19.91
C HIS A 195 25.93 9.30 19.26
N LYS A 196 27.25 9.52 19.08
CA LYS A 196 27.74 10.54 18.13
C LYS A 196 27.25 10.16 16.72
N PRO A 197 26.67 11.07 15.91
CA PRO A 197 26.03 10.72 14.63
C PRO A 197 26.92 9.88 13.69
N ARG A 198 28.21 10.21 13.55
CA ARG A 198 29.16 9.42 12.74
C ARG A 198 29.28 7.95 13.15
N VAL A 199 29.07 7.63 14.43
CA VAL A 199 29.09 6.24 14.95
C VAL A 199 27.76 5.56 14.64
N LEU A 200 26.62 6.21 14.94
CA LEU A 200 25.29 5.65 14.65
C LEU A 200 25.12 5.34 13.16
N ARG A 201 25.56 6.25 12.28
CA ARG A 201 25.64 6.03 10.82
C ARG A 201 26.42 4.76 10.45
N LYS A 202 27.52 4.46 11.14
CA LYS A 202 28.33 3.26 10.90
C LYS A 202 27.61 1.98 11.35
N CYS A 203 26.94 2.02 12.50
CA CYS A 203 26.15 0.89 13.01
C CYS A 203 24.97 0.58 12.09
N ILE A 204 24.20 1.59 11.69
CA ILE A 204 23.07 1.44 10.73
C ILE A 204 23.53 0.83 9.40
N LYS A 205 24.64 1.33 8.82
CA LYS A 205 25.23 0.76 7.60
C LYS A 205 25.59 -0.73 7.75
N ALA A 206 26.20 -1.11 8.88
CA ALA A 206 26.57 -2.50 9.14
C ALA A 206 25.33 -3.41 9.22
N CYS A 207 24.27 -2.97 9.91
CA CYS A 207 23.01 -3.69 10.00
C CYS A 207 22.27 -3.77 8.65
N LEU A 208 22.31 -2.73 7.83
CA LEU A 208 21.68 -2.74 6.51
C LEU A 208 22.41 -3.64 5.52
N LYS A 209 23.74 -3.72 5.59
CA LYS A 209 24.52 -4.72 4.84
C LYS A 209 24.26 -6.16 5.32
N LYS A 210 24.10 -6.36 6.64
CA LYS A 210 23.69 -7.66 7.23
C LYS A 210 22.33 -8.14 6.68
N TYR A 211 21.44 -7.22 6.31
CA TYR A 211 20.08 -7.50 5.84
C TYR A 211 19.84 -7.18 4.35
N GLU A 212 20.91 -7.07 3.57
CA GLU A 212 20.90 -6.78 2.13
C GLU A 212 19.96 -7.71 1.34
N GLY A 213 20.05 -9.03 1.56
CA GLY A 213 19.24 -10.02 0.84
C GLY A 213 17.79 -10.18 1.28
N LEU A 214 17.31 -9.49 2.33
CA LEU A 214 15.96 -9.72 2.88
C LEU A 214 14.85 -9.02 2.08
N ALA A 215 13.78 -9.76 1.79
CA ALA A 215 12.54 -9.23 1.24
C ALA A 215 11.69 -8.49 2.30
N GLU A 216 10.65 -7.77 1.87
CA GLU A 216 9.79 -6.98 2.78
C GLU A 216 9.14 -7.84 3.88
N GLU A 217 8.73 -9.07 3.54
CA GLU A 217 8.15 -10.05 4.47
C GLU A 217 9.18 -10.61 5.46
N GLU A 218 10.37 -10.96 4.98
CA GLU A 218 11.44 -11.50 5.83
C GLU A 218 12.03 -10.45 6.78
N CYS A 219 12.00 -9.16 6.40
CA CYS A 219 12.31 -8.06 7.31
C CYS A 219 11.31 -8.01 8.48
N VAL A 220 10.02 -8.22 8.22
CA VAL A 220 8.96 -8.27 9.25
C VAL A 220 9.13 -9.50 10.14
N LYS A 221 9.29 -10.70 9.57
CA LYS A 221 9.51 -11.93 10.34
C LYS A 221 10.74 -11.82 11.24
N ARG A 222 11.85 -11.26 10.72
CA ARG A 222 13.08 -11.03 11.49
C ARG A 222 12.90 -10.01 12.61
N PHE A 223 12.12 -8.95 12.39
CA PHE A 223 11.77 -7.96 13.41
C PHE A 223 10.95 -8.60 14.53
N CYS A 224 9.90 -9.35 14.19
CA CYS A 224 9.05 -10.04 15.17
C CYS A 224 9.82 -11.08 15.98
N PHE A 225 10.75 -11.81 15.34
CA PHE A 225 11.66 -12.74 16.01
C PHE A 225 12.52 -12.02 17.06
N LEU A 226 13.25 -10.97 16.67
CA LEU A 226 14.14 -10.21 17.57
C LEU A 226 13.39 -9.57 18.75
N LEU A 227 12.12 -9.20 18.57
CA LEU A 227 11.32 -8.61 19.63
C LEU A 227 10.74 -9.66 20.61
N LYS A 228 10.61 -10.93 20.19
CA LYS A 228 9.96 -11.99 20.98
C LYS A 228 10.76 -12.38 22.23
N ASP A 229 12.08 -12.25 22.21
CA ASP A 229 12.98 -12.48 23.34
C ASP A 229 12.77 -11.46 24.49
N VAL A 230 12.30 -10.24 24.17
CA VAL A 230 12.07 -9.15 25.14
C VAL A 230 10.59 -8.95 25.46
N TRP A 231 9.69 -9.30 24.53
CA TRP A 231 8.25 -9.16 24.71
C TRP A 231 7.48 -10.28 23.99
N ASN A 232 6.82 -11.14 24.76
CA ASN A 232 5.85 -12.09 24.23
C ASN A 232 4.53 -11.37 23.90
N TRP A 233 4.49 -10.72 22.73
CA TRP A 233 3.34 -9.93 22.24
C TRP A 233 2.15 -10.78 21.78
N GLU A 234 2.30 -12.10 21.68
CA GLU A 234 1.23 -13.07 21.34
C GLU A 234 0.37 -13.46 22.57
N GLN A 235 0.80 -13.12 23.79
CA GLN A 235 0.26 -13.64 25.04
C GLN A 235 -0.20 -12.52 25.98
N GLU A 236 -1.51 -12.45 26.27
CA GLU A 236 -2.04 -11.65 27.37
C GLU A 236 -2.01 -12.47 28.67
N VAL A 237 -1.67 -11.83 29.80
CA VAL A 237 -1.48 -12.50 31.10
C VAL A 237 -2.27 -11.77 32.19
N TYR A 238 -3.05 -12.53 32.96
CA TYR A 238 -3.95 -12.03 34.01
C TYR A 238 -3.71 -12.77 35.33
N THR A 239 -3.65 -12.04 36.45
CA THR A 239 -3.63 -12.66 37.78
C THR A 239 -5.05 -12.93 38.25
N CYS A 240 -5.35 -14.19 38.58
CA CYS A 240 -6.66 -14.63 39.06
C CYS A 240 -6.51 -15.85 39.98
N ASN A 241 -7.61 -16.36 40.53
CA ASN A 241 -7.60 -17.62 41.27
C ASN A 241 -8.28 -18.74 40.47
N LEU A 242 -7.71 -19.93 40.51
CA LEU A 242 -8.32 -21.17 40.02
C LEU A 242 -9.22 -21.75 41.11
N GLY A 243 -10.47 -22.07 40.77
CA GLY A 243 -11.49 -22.55 41.71
C GLY A 243 -12.32 -21.43 42.35
N ALA A 244 -13.50 -21.78 42.87
CA ALA A 244 -14.40 -20.87 43.57
C ALA A 244 -14.26 -20.96 45.10
N GLU A 245 -14.27 -22.19 45.64
CA GLU A 245 -14.21 -22.45 47.09
C GLU A 245 -12.76 -22.68 47.55
N TRP A 246 -12.00 -23.50 46.83
CA TRP A 246 -10.57 -23.75 47.06
C TRP A 246 -9.73 -22.94 46.07
N ALA A 247 -9.71 -21.63 46.26
CA ALA A 247 -9.14 -20.65 45.34
C ALA A 247 -7.59 -20.62 45.36
N VAL A 248 -6.93 -21.12 44.30
CA VAL A 248 -5.46 -21.13 44.15
C VAL A 248 -4.99 -19.97 43.27
N PRO A 249 -4.10 -19.06 43.74
CA PRO A 249 -3.65 -17.92 42.94
C PRO A 249 -2.73 -18.34 41.79
N ILE A 250 -3.06 -17.90 40.58
CA ILE A 250 -2.37 -18.20 39.33
C ILE A 250 -2.17 -16.95 38.46
N ASN A 251 -1.21 -17.02 37.55
CA ASN A 251 -1.14 -16.15 36.39
C ASN A 251 -1.67 -16.93 35.19
N LEU A 252 -2.91 -16.66 34.81
CA LEU A 252 -3.55 -17.15 33.59
C LEU A 252 -2.85 -16.51 32.39
N ALA A 253 -2.50 -17.30 31.39
CA ALA A 253 -1.88 -16.84 30.16
C ALA A 253 -2.71 -17.33 28.96
N LEU A 254 -3.05 -16.40 28.07
CA LEU A 254 -3.92 -16.60 26.92
C LEU A 254 -3.18 -16.18 25.65
N GLY A 255 -2.99 -17.12 24.71
CA GLY A 255 -2.26 -16.89 23.47
C GLY A 255 -2.44 -18.03 22.47
N PRO A 256 -2.14 -17.80 21.17
CA PRO A 256 -2.52 -18.72 20.09
C PRO A 256 -1.80 -20.08 20.15
N SER A 257 -0.53 -20.10 20.58
CA SER A 257 0.21 -21.36 20.79
C SER A 257 -0.08 -22.04 22.13
N ASP A 258 -0.50 -21.26 23.13
CA ASP A 258 -0.67 -21.72 24.52
C ASP A 258 -2.10 -22.21 24.83
N GLY A 259 -3.08 -21.76 24.06
CA GLY A 259 -4.50 -21.92 24.39
C GLY A 259 -4.86 -21.17 25.68
N ILE A 260 -5.63 -21.83 26.55
CA ILE A 260 -5.83 -21.39 27.93
C ILE A 260 -4.82 -22.14 28.80
N SER A 261 -3.86 -21.41 29.35
CA SER A 261 -2.75 -21.94 30.16
C SER A 261 -2.57 -21.15 31.46
N TYR A 262 -1.80 -21.68 32.42
CA TYR A 262 -1.46 -20.97 33.65
C TYR A 262 -0.01 -21.22 34.11
N ARG A 263 0.52 -20.25 34.86
CA ARG A 263 1.74 -20.37 35.68
C ARG A 263 1.33 -20.18 37.15
N THR A 264 1.94 -20.94 38.06
CA THR A 264 1.81 -20.68 39.51
C THR A 264 2.92 -19.75 39.97
N GLN A 265 2.76 -19.09 41.12
CA GLN A 265 3.75 -18.11 41.61
C GLN A 265 5.16 -18.70 41.83
N ASN A 266 5.26 -20.02 42.08
CA ASN A 266 6.51 -20.70 42.41
C ASN A 266 7.16 -21.43 41.22
N PHE A 267 6.49 -21.52 40.05
CA PHE A 267 6.98 -22.31 38.92
C PHE A 267 6.84 -21.54 37.60
N THR A 268 7.96 -21.36 36.88
CA THR A 268 8.03 -20.65 35.59
C THR A 268 7.44 -21.44 34.42
N LYS A 269 7.34 -22.77 34.54
CA LYS A 269 6.77 -23.64 33.51
C LYS A 269 5.27 -23.32 33.32
N LEU A 270 4.89 -23.16 32.06
CA LEU A 270 3.50 -22.98 31.65
C LEU A 270 2.79 -24.34 31.58
N THR A 271 1.57 -24.41 32.13
CA THR A 271 0.72 -25.62 32.13
C THR A 271 -0.56 -25.31 31.36
N LYS A 272 -0.82 -26.06 30.27
CA LYS A 272 -2.05 -25.93 29.49
C LYS A 272 -3.23 -26.54 30.22
N MET A 273 -4.37 -25.85 30.18
CA MET A 273 -5.64 -26.27 30.78
C MET A 273 -6.60 -26.78 29.71
N VAL A 274 -6.74 -26.04 28.61
CA VAL A 274 -7.72 -26.33 27.54
C VAL A 274 -7.37 -25.56 26.26
N SER A 275 -7.78 -26.04 25.08
CA SER A 275 -7.64 -25.31 23.79
C SER A 275 -8.89 -24.48 23.52
N PHE A 276 -8.79 -23.40 22.73
CA PHE A 276 -9.97 -22.59 22.38
C PHE A 276 -11.02 -23.37 21.58
N GLU A 277 -10.60 -24.38 20.81
CA GLU A 277 -11.45 -25.35 20.10
C GLU A 277 -12.32 -26.20 21.04
N ASP A 278 -11.85 -26.47 22.27
CA ASP A 278 -12.53 -27.34 23.24
C ASP A 278 -13.61 -26.60 24.09
N VAL A 279 -13.73 -25.28 23.96
CA VAL A 279 -14.60 -24.44 24.81
C VAL A 279 -16.02 -24.40 24.24
N LEU A 280 -16.99 -24.89 25.01
CA LEU A 280 -18.41 -25.00 24.59
C LEU A 280 -19.30 -23.85 25.07
N SER A 281 -18.96 -23.19 26.17
CA SER A 281 -19.67 -21.97 26.63
C SER A 281 -18.84 -21.17 27.61
N ILE A 282 -19.02 -19.85 27.62
CA ILE A 282 -18.30 -18.90 28.48
C ILE A 282 -19.35 -18.12 29.29
N VAL A 283 -19.30 -18.14 30.61
CA VAL A 283 -20.29 -17.47 31.47
C VAL A 283 -19.60 -16.62 32.53
N THR A 284 -19.95 -15.34 32.64
CA THR A 284 -19.52 -14.46 33.73
C THR A 284 -20.67 -14.13 34.69
N MET A 285 -20.37 -14.06 35.99
CA MET A 285 -21.33 -13.76 37.06
C MET A 285 -20.64 -13.10 38.26
N LYS A 286 -21.39 -12.34 39.06
CA LYS A 286 -20.91 -11.74 40.32
C LYS A 286 -21.14 -12.70 41.50
N THR A 287 -20.24 -12.73 42.49
CA THR A 287 -20.47 -13.45 43.76
C THR A 287 -21.37 -12.64 44.70
N ASN A 288 -22.32 -13.30 45.36
CA ASN A 288 -23.25 -12.64 46.30
C ASN A 288 -22.59 -12.08 47.58
N THR A 289 -21.38 -12.51 47.93
CA THR A 289 -20.71 -12.19 49.21
C THR A 289 -19.58 -11.16 49.07
N ASP A 290 -18.76 -11.30 48.04
CA ASP A 290 -17.44 -10.64 47.95
C ASP A 290 -17.31 -9.64 46.79
N GLU A 291 -18.40 -9.34 46.06
CA GLU A 291 -18.42 -8.55 44.81
C GLU A 291 -17.60 -9.11 43.62
N ARG A 292 -16.78 -10.15 43.83
CA ARG A 292 -15.85 -10.76 42.87
C ARG A 292 -16.53 -11.23 41.58
N GLY A 293 -15.76 -11.20 40.49
CA GLY A 293 -16.15 -11.82 39.22
C GLY A 293 -15.83 -13.32 39.23
N LEU A 294 -16.78 -14.15 38.83
CA LEU A 294 -16.53 -15.54 38.44
C LEU A 294 -16.65 -15.66 36.92
N LEU A 295 -15.69 -16.36 36.31
CA LEU A 295 -15.71 -16.82 34.93
C LEU A 295 -15.80 -18.35 34.94
N LYS A 296 -16.81 -18.90 34.27
CA LYS A 296 -17.03 -20.35 34.13
C LYS A 296 -16.96 -20.76 32.68
N LEU A 297 -16.17 -21.79 32.40
CA LEU A 297 -15.98 -22.38 31.08
C LEU A 297 -16.51 -23.82 31.09
N THR A 298 -17.38 -24.14 30.13
CA THR A 298 -17.78 -25.53 29.85
C THR A 298 -16.84 -26.09 28.78
N ILE A 299 -16.27 -27.26 29.01
CA ILE A 299 -15.20 -27.85 28.18
C ILE A 299 -15.67 -29.18 27.59
N ALA A 300 -15.37 -29.42 26.32
CA ALA A 300 -15.66 -30.68 25.64
C ALA A 300 -15.03 -31.88 26.38
N GLY A 301 -15.81 -32.94 26.60
CA GLY A 301 -15.37 -34.13 27.33
C GLY A 301 -15.26 -33.99 28.86
N SER A 302 -15.41 -32.79 29.44
CA SER A 302 -15.41 -32.58 30.89
C SER A 302 -16.82 -32.64 31.47
N SER A 303 -16.98 -33.33 32.61
CA SER A 303 -18.18 -33.24 33.45
C SER A 303 -18.19 -32.01 34.36
N GLU A 304 -17.03 -31.39 34.59
CA GLU A 304 -16.86 -30.23 35.49
C GLU A 304 -16.58 -28.94 34.71
N THR A 305 -17.11 -27.82 35.19
CA THR A 305 -16.89 -26.49 34.60
C THR A 305 -15.66 -25.82 35.22
N LEU A 306 -14.63 -25.58 34.41
CA LEU A 306 -13.45 -24.81 34.82
C LEU A 306 -13.89 -23.42 35.29
N THR A 307 -13.65 -23.13 36.57
CA THR A 307 -14.07 -21.88 37.22
C THR A 307 -12.85 -21.08 37.66
N LEU A 308 -12.84 -19.79 37.28
CA LEU A 308 -11.81 -18.81 37.62
C LEU A 308 -12.45 -17.65 38.39
N SER A 309 -11.79 -17.16 39.44
CA SER A 309 -12.23 -16.04 40.27
C SER A 309 -11.30 -14.82 40.10
N PHE A 310 -11.90 -13.67 39.85
CA PHE A 310 -11.25 -12.39 39.57
C PHE A 310 -11.65 -11.31 40.58
N PRO A 311 -10.82 -10.26 40.79
CA PRO A 311 -11.12 -9.18 41.73
C PRO A 311 -12.47 -8.51 41.48
N SER A 312 -12.83 -8.27 40.21
CA SER A 312 -14.13 -7.72 39.82
C SER A 312 -14.77 -8.47 38.65
N LEU A 313 -16.06 -8.20 38.42
CA LEU A 313 -16.76 -8.65 37.21
C LEU A 313 -16.20 -8.00 35.93
N SER A 314 -15.60 -6.80 36.00
CA SER A 314 -14.97 -6.18 34.82
C SER A 314 -13.77 -6.99 34.35
N ASP A 315 -12.93 -7.46 35.28
CA ASP A 315 -11.75 -8.26 34.97
C ASP A 315 -12.14 -9.63 34.39
N ALA A 316 -13.17 -10.27 34.98
CA ALA A 316 -13.73 -11.51 34.45
C ALA A 316 -14.31 -11.33 33.03
N ASN A 317 -14.94 -10.19 32.74
CA ASN A 317 -15.49 -9.87 31.41
C ASN A 317 -14.39 -9.60 30.38
N GLU A 318 -13.32 -8.87 30.73
CA GLU A 318 -12.17 -8.63 29.82
C GLU A 318 -11.50 -9.93 29.38
N VAL A 319 -11.35 -10.88 30.31
CA VAL A 319 -10.84 -12.23 30.02
C VAL A 319 -11.84 -13.06 29.22
N ALA A 320 -13.14 -12.95 29.52
CA ALA A 320 -14.18 -13.63 28.74
C ALA A 320 -14.21 -13.16 27.28
N ILE A 321 -14.10 -11.85 27.03
CA ILE A 321 -14.01 -11.26 25.69
C ILE A 321 -12.79 -11.80 24.92
N LEU A 322 -11.64 -11.93 25.59
CA LEU A 322 -10.43 -12.46 24.96
C LEU A 322 -10.58 -13.94 24.55
N ILE A 323 -11.09 -14.77 25.46
CA ILE A 323 -11.33 -16.19 25.18
C ILE A 323 -12.38 -16.34 24.08
N ASP A 324 -13.48 -15.58 24.15
CA ASP A 324 -14.57 -15.62 23.16
C ASP A 324 -14.08 -15.25 21.75
N GLY A 325 -13.26 -14.19 21.61
CA GLY A 325 -12.67 -13.81 20.33
C GLY A 325 -11.70 -14.85 19.77
N TYR A 326 -10.90 -15.51 20.61
CA TYR A 326 -10.09 -16.65 20.18
C TYR A 326 -10.95 -17.86 19.76
N CYS A 327 -12.01 -18.19 20.51
CA CYS A 327 -12.95 -19.25 20.15
C CYS A 327 -13.68 -18.95 18.84
N MET A 328 -14.06 -17.70 18.59
CA MET A 328 -14.63 -17.23 17.32
C MET A 328 -13.63 -17.40 16.17
N LEU A 329 -12.36 -17.01 16.38
CA LEU A 329 -11.30 -17.11 15.37
C LEU A 329 -11.00 -18.56 14.97
N VAL A 330 -10.75 -19.47 15.92
CA VAL A 330 -10.34 -20.85 15.61
C VAL A 330 -11.49 -21.70 15.04
N ASN A 331 -12.73 -21.44 15.44
CA ASN A 331 -13.91 -22.14 14.92
C ASN A 331 -14.54 -21.45 13.69
N HIS A 332 -13.90 -20.39 13.16
CA HIS A 332 -14.41 -19.55 12.07
C HIS A 332 -15.87 -19.06 12.29
N SER A 333 -16.22 -18.78 13.55
CA SER A 333 -17.59 -18.50 14.00
C SER A 333 -17.81 -17.00 14.23
N ILE A 334 -18.88 -16.45 13.64
CA ILE A 334 -19.38 -15.11 13.99
C ILE A 334 -20.27 -15.11 15.25
N HIS A 335 -20.48 -16.27 15.88
CA HIS A 335 -21.33 -16.41 17.07
C HIS A 335 -20.48 -16.53 18.34
N SER A 336 -20.75 -15.61 19.28
CA SER A 336 -20.18 -15.59 20.62
C SER A 336 -20.71 -16.74 21.48
N LEU A 337 -19.81 -17.32 22.27
CA LEU A 337 -20.07 -18.29 23.33
C LEU A 337 -20.27 -17.63 24.71
N TRP A 338 -20.02 -16.31 24.82
CA TRP A 338 -20.06 -15.56 26.07
C TRP A 338 -21.45 -15.04 26.46
N ARG A 339 -21.77 -15.13 27.77
CA ARG A 339 -22.95 -14.53 28.41
C ARG A 339 -22.59 -13.96 29.79
N SER A 340 -23.16 -12.81 30.13
CA SER A 340 -22.99 -12.13 31.43
C SER A 340 -24.29 -12.18 32.23
N MET A 341 -24.33 -13.01 33.28
CA MET A 341 -25.54 -13.23 34.12
C MET A 341 -25.96 -11.99 34.93
N ALA A 342 -25.11 -10.97 35.02
CA ALA A 342 -25.41 -9.73 35.72
C ALA A 342 -26.26 -8.76 34.88
N GLU A 343 -26.26 -8.89 33.55
CA GLU A 343 -27.01 -7.98 32.67
C GLU A 343 -28.50 -8.33 32.59
N ASP A 344 -28.84 -9.63 32.61
CA ASP A 344 -30.22 -10.12 32.58
C ASP A 344 -31.04 -9.63 33.78
N GLN A 345 -30.43 -9.47 34.95
CA GLN A 345 -31.10 -8.96 36.15
C GLN A 345 -31.60 -7.51 35.98
N TYR A 346 -30.88 -6.68 35.22
CA TYR A 346 -31.26 -5.27 35.00
C TYR A 346 -32.37 -5.09 33.94
N LEU A 347 -32.43 -6.00 32.96
CA LEU A 347 -33.49 -6.03 31.95
C LEU A 347 -34.86 -6.43 32.53
N VAL A 348 -34.87 -7.16 33.65
CA VAL A 348 -36.10 -7.44 34.42
C VAL A 348 -36.60 -6.19 35.13
N THR A 349 -35.72 -5.39 35.77
CA THR A 349 -36.11 -4.18 36.50
C THR A 349 -36.68 -3.09 35.58
N LEU A 350 -36.09 -2.91 34.39
CA LEU A 350 -36.52 -1.87 33.42
C LEU A 350 -37.93 -2.09 32.85
N ARG A 351 -38.52 -3.29 32.97
CA ARG A 351 -39.92 -3.54 32.60
C ARG A 351 -40.93 -3.07 33.67
N GLY A 352 -40.46 -2.66 34.85
CA GLY A 352 -41.31 -2.36 36.02
C GLY A 352 -41.40 -0.89 36.43
N SER A 353 -40.95 0.09 35.61
CA SER A 353 -40.93 1.50 36.02
C SER A 353 -41.22 2.47 34.86
N SER A 354 -42.45 2.98 34.83
CA SER A 354 -42.90 3.99 33.87
C SER A 354 -42.72 5.41 34.41
N ALA A 355 -41.63 6.08 34.05
CA ALA A 355 -41.41 7.50 34.31
C ALA A 355 -40.61 8.16 33.16
N PRO A 356 -41.01 9.34 32.65
CA PRO A 356 -40.29 10.02 31.57
C PRO A 356 -39.07 10.78 32.10
N ILE A 357 -37.94 10.69 31.40
CA ILE A 357 -36.73 11.48 31.69
C ILE A 357 -36.75 12.73 30.81
N LEU A 358 -36.69 13.91 31.44
CA LEU A 358 -36.58 15.20 30.76
C LEU A 358 -35.14 15.49 30.34
N PRO A 359 -34.90 16.12 29.16
CA PRO A 359 -33.57 16.53 28.74
C PRO A 359 -33.12 17.80 29.47
N VAL A 360 -31.92 17.79 30.04
CA VAL A 360 -31.28 18.99 30.61
C VAL A 360 -30.38 19.64 29.57
N HIS A 361 -30.65 20.90 29.25
CA HIS A 361 -29.85 21.71 28.34
C HIS A 361 -28.75 22.44 29.13
N TYR A 362 -27.50 22.39 28.67
CA TYR A 362 -26.46 23.34 29.06
C TYR A 362 -25.66 23.76 27.83
N SER A 363 -25.78 25.04 27.47
CA SER A 363 -24.88 25.72 26.53
C SER A 363 -23.83 26.48 27.33
N LEU A 364 -22.57 26.44 26.91
CA LEU A 364 -21.49 27.26 27.47
C LEU A 364 -20.47 27.58 26.35
N ASP A 365 -20.62 28.76 25.75
CA ASP A 365 -19.69 29.29 24.75
C ASP A 365 -18.49 29.98 25.43
N ILE A 366 -17.28 29.44 25.29
CA ILE A 366 -16.01 30.17 25.47
C ILE A 366 -15.04 29.76 24.34
N PRO A 367 -14.48 30.72 23.56
CA PRO A 367 -13.62 30.41 22.43
C PRO A 367 -12.17 30.14 22.86
N LEU A 368 -11.48 29.24 22.14
CA LEU A 368 -10.03 29.07 22.24
C LEU A 368 -9.35 29.01 20.86
N SER A 369 -8.13 29.52 20.85
CA SER A 369 -7.24 29.83 19.74
C SER A 369 -6.99 28.72 18.71
N GLN A 370 -6.73 29.16 17.48
CA GLN A 370 -6.08 28.38 16.42
C GLN A 370 -4.79 27.70 16.91
N THR A 371 -4.58 26.46 16.47
CA THR A 371 -3.26 25.84 16.31
C THR A 371 -3.31 25.00 15.04
N ASP A 372 -2.46 25.33 14.07
CA ASP A 372 -2.64 24.88 12.68
C ASP A 372 -2.20 23.42 12.47
N THR A 373 -2.99 22.66 11.70
CA THR A 373 -2.57 21.38 11.11
C THR A 373 -3.24 21.18 9.74
N ASP A 374 -2.93 22.07 8.79
CA ASP A 374 -3.43 22.01 7.41
C ASP A 374 -2.90 20.79 6.66
N ASN A 375 -3.57 19.65 6.87
CA ASN A 375 -3.48 18.50 5.99
C ASN A 375 -4.62 18.59 4.97
N ASP A 376 -4.39 19.34 3.90
CA ASP A 376 -5.28 19.45 2.72
C ASP A 376 -5.30 18.14 1.88
N ASP A 377 -5.61 17.02 2.53
CA ASP A 377 -6.27 15.89 1.86
C ASP A 377 -7.75 16.30 1.65
N ILE A 378 -7.98 17.16 0.64
CA ILE A 378 -9.32 17.63 0.27
C ILE A 378 -10.19 16.41 -0.07
N ASN A 379 -11.29 16.23 0.66
CA ASN A 379 -12.14 15.04 0.54
C ASN A 379 -12.93 15.04 -0.77
N GLY A 380 -12.35 14.42 -1.82
CA GLY A 380 -13.07 13.58 -2.78
C GLY A 380 -14.19 14.19 -3.62
N ASP A 381 -14.34 15.52 -3.67
CA ASP A 381 -15.38 16.17 -4.47
C ASP A 381 -14.81 17.32 -5.32
N TYR A 382 -13.92 16.95 -6.25
CA TYR A 382 -13.31 17.89 -7.19
C TYR A 382 -14.33 18.51 -8.18
N ALA A 383 -15.53 17.95 -8.30
CA ALA A 383 -16.57 18.46 -9.19
C ALA A 383 -17.10 19.82 -8.73
N ASP A 384 -17.36 19.98 -7.42
CA ASP A 384 -17.82 21.24 -6.81
C ASP A 384 -16.72 22.33 -6.71
N VAL A 385 -15.45 21.97 -6.97
CA VAL A 385 -14.27 22.85 -6.81
C VAL A 385 -13.75 23.41 -8.16
N LEU A 386 -14.24 22.89 -9.29
CA LEU A 386 -14.08 23.52 -10.60
C LEU A 386 -15.04 24.70 -10.72
N SER A 387 -14.61 25.85 -11.26
CA SER A 387 -15.56 26.98 -11.40
C SER A 387 -16.64 26.67 -12.44
N SER A 388 -17.82 27.27 -12.27
CA SER A 388 -18.95 27.20 -13.20
C SER A 388 -18.55 27.50 -14.65
N ASP A 389 -17.53 28.33 -14.82
CA ASP A 389 -17.07 28.89 -16.09
C ASP A 389 -16.27 27.88 -16.93
N TYR A 390 -15.82 26.78 -16.32
CA TYR A 390 -15.20 25.65 -17.02
C TYR A 390 -16.18 24.53 -17.35
N HIS A 391 -17.46 24.60 -16.96
CA HIS A 391 -18.44 23.56 -17.31
C HIS A 391 -18.86 23.65 -18.78
N ILE A 392 -18.85 22.52 -19.49
CA ILE A 392 -19.27 22.41 -20.89
C ILE A 392 -20.39 21.38 -21.03
N ASP A 393 -21.50 21.79 -21.65
CA ASP A 393 -22.67 20.96 -21.94
C ASP A 393 -22.32 19.90 -22.98
N ARG A 394 -22.74 18.63 -22.78
CA ARG A 394 -22.36 17.54 -23.70
C ARG A 394 -22.83 17.76 -25.14
N ARG A 395 -23.89 18.54 -25.35
CA ARG A 395 -24.47 18.87 -26.67
C ARG A 395 -23.61 19.87 -27.46
N GLN A 396 -22.74 20.63 -26.79
CA GLN A 396 -21.77 21.51 -27.45
C GLN A 396 -20.57 20.74 -28.03
N ILE A 397 -20.40 19.45 -27.70
CA ILE A 397 -19.19 18.66 -28.00
C ILE A 397 -19.47 17.61 -29.08
N HIS A 398 -18.77 17.71 -30.22
CA HIS A 398 -18.79 16.71 -31.29
C HIS A 398 -17.45 15.97 -31.39
N MET A 399 -17.42 14.68 -31.04
CA MET A 399 -16.23 13.82 -31.18
C MET A 399 -16.13 13.29 -32.63
N ILE A 400 -14.91 13.26 -33.20
CA ILE A 400 -14.67 12.90 -34.61
C ILE A 400 -13.84 11.62 -34.74
N GLU A 401 -12.60 11.63 -34.23
CA GLU A 401 -11.61 10.57 -34.47
C GLU A 401 -10.71 10.35 -33.24
N SER A 402 -10.26 9.11 -32.99
CA SER A 402 -9.38 8.79 -31.85
C SER A 402 -7.94 9.14 -32.21
N LEU A 403 -7.31 10.01 -31.42
CA LEU A 403 -5.91 10.44 -31.55
C LEU A 403 -4.95 9.52 -30.81
N GLY A 404 -5.40 8.82 -29.76
CA GLY A 404 -4.55 7.94 -28.97
C GLY A 404 -5.18 7.42 -27.68
N ASN A 405 -4.50 6.49 -27.01
CA ASN A 405 -4.91 5.92 -25.73
C ASN A 405 -3.96 6.39 -24.61
N GLY A 406 -4.48 7.15 -23.65
CA GLY A 406 -3.79 7.55 -22.41
C GLY A 406 -4.09 6.61 -21.25
N GLN A 407 -3.55 6.92 -20.05
CA GLN A 407 -3.71 6.07 -18.86
C GLN A 407 -5.18 5.96 -18.39
N PHE A 408 -5.94 7.05 -18.48
CA PHE A 408 -7.32 7.13 -17.96
C PHE A 408 -8.40 6.88 -19.02
N GLY A 409 -8.06 6.96 -20.32
CA GLY A 409 -8.97 6.71 -21.43
C GLY A 409 -8.41 7.17 -22.78
N GLU A 410 -9.25 7.27 -23.80
CA GLU A 410 -8.82 7.75 -25.12
C GLU A 410 -8.82 9.27 -25.20
N VAL A 411 -7.97 9.80 -26.07
CA VAL A 411 -8.01 11.19 -26.51
C VAL A 411 -8.62 11.22 -27.91
N TYR A 412 -9.72 11.94 -28.08
CA TYR A 412 -10.34 12.19 -29.39
C TYR A 412 -10.01 13.59 -29.89
N ARG A 413 -10.00 13.78 -31.21
CA ARG A 413 -10.23 15.10 -31.81
C ARG A 413 -11.72 15.35 -31.89
N GLY A 414 -12.12 16.61 -31.69
CA GLY A 414 -13.51 17.02 -31.85
C GLY A 414 -13.67 18.50 -32.21
N ILE A 415 -14.93 18.93 -32.23
CA ILE A 415 -15.35 20.33 -32.36
C ILE A 415 -16.15 20.70 -31.11
N LEU A 416 -15.80 21.84 -30.50
CA LEU A 416 -16.64 22.54 -29.54
C LEU A 416 -17.43 23.61 -30.30
N ARG A 417 -18.75 23.60 -30.15
CA ARG A 417 -19.65 24.63 -30.69
C ARG A 417 -20.07 25.56 -29.55
N THR A 418 -19.55 26.78 -29.53
CA THR A 418 -19.92 27.77 -28.51
C THR A 418 -21.35 28.26 -28.70
N ASP A 419 -21.93 28.91 -27.70
CA ASP A 419 -23.29 29.49 -27.80
C ASP A 419 -23.39 30.55 -28.91
N GLN A 420 -22.28 31.24 -29.19
CA GLN A 420 -22.10 32.17 -30.32
C GLN A 420 -22.01 31.45 -31.69
N GLN A 421 -22.23 30.13 -31.74
CA GLN A 421 -22.16 29.26 -32.92
C GLN A 421 -20.77 29.19 -33.57
N ILE A 422 -19.71 29.47 -32.81
CA ILE A 422 -18.32 29.37 -33.28
C ILE A 422 -17.83 27.93 -33.06
N GLU A 423 -17.29 27.31 -34.11
CA GLU A 423 -16.74 25.96 -34.07
C GLU A 423 -15.22 25.99 -33.81
N ILE A 424 -14.80 25.43 -32.68
CA ILE A 424 -13.40 25.39 -32.21
C ILE A 424 -12.90 23.95 -32.28
N ASN A 425 -11.74 23.72 -32.91
CA ASN A 425 -11.11 22.39 -32.94
C ASN A 425 -10.48 22.09 -31.57
N ILE A 426 -10.87 20.97 -30.96
CA ILE A 426 -10.50 20.58 -29.59
C ILE A 426 -9.91 19.17 -29.52
N ALA A 427 -9.16 18.91 -28.44
CA ALA A 427 -8.81 17.57 -27.98
C ALA A 427 -9.68 17.19 -26.77
N ILE A 428 -10.13 15.94 -26.70
CA ILE A 428 -11.11 15.45 -25.73
C ILE A 428 -10.52 14.22 -25.02
N LYS A 429 -10.06 14.38 -23.78
CA LYS A 429 -9.66 13.24 -22.93
C LYS A 429 -10.93 12.60 -22.36
N THR A 430 -11.08 11.28 -22.46
CA THR A 430 -12.19 10.52 -21.84
C THR A 430 -11.72 9.79 -20.58
N CYS A 431 -12.62 9.59 -19.61
CA CYS A 431 -12.43 8.61 -18.54
C CYS A 431 -13.09 7.26 -18.93
N LYS A 432 -12.32 6.16 -18.90
CA LYS A 432 -12.76 4.80 -19.27
C LYS A 432 -13.28 3.94 -18.10
N MET A 433 -13.03 4.32 -16.85
CA MET A 433 -13.38 3.54 -15.66
C MET A 433 -14.32 4.32 -14.75
N GLN A 434 -15.28 3.63 -14.13
CA GLN A 434 -16.41 4.22 -13.39
C GLN A 434 -16.31 4.05 -11.86
N ASP A 435 -15.13 3.70 -11.32
CA ASP A 435 -14.89 3.82 -9.88
C ASP A 435 -14.60 5.28 -9.51
N SER A 436 -14.98 5.68 -8.28
CA SER A 436 -14.83 7.08 -7.85
C SER A 436 -13.37 7.51 -7.90
N ALA A 437 -12.44 6.71 -7.35
CA ALA A 437 -11.02 7.05 -7.27
C ALA A 437 -10.37 7.34 -8.64
N THR A 438 -10.77 6.67 -9.72
CA THR A 438 -10.30 7.00 -11.07
C THR A 438 -10.93 8.30 -11.59
N THR A 439 -12.20 8.56 -11.27
CA THR A 439 -12.90 9.80 -11.63
C THR A 439 -12.33 11.01 -10.88
N ASP A 440 -12.05 10.85 -9.58
CA ASP A 440 -11.47 11.86 -8.71
C ASP A 440 -10.08 12.28 -9.22
N ALA A 441 -9.22 11.31 -9.54
CA ALA A 441 -7.88 11.54 -10.11
C ALA A 441 -7.93 12.19 -11.51
N PHE A 442 -9.01 11.97 -12.27
CA PHE A 442 -9.23 12.57 -13.59
C PHE A 442 -9.72 14.03 -13.49
N LEU A 443 -10.53 14.35 -12.49
CA LEU A 443 -10.94 15.72 -12.16
C LEU A 443 -9.81 16.50 -11.46
N GLU A 444 -8.96 15.84 -10.67
CA GLU A 444 -7.75 16.44 -10.09
C GLU A 444 -6.80 16.97 -11.18
N GLU A 445 -6.67 16.27 -12.31
CA GLU A 445 -5.90 16.76 -13.47
C GLU A 445 -6.49 18.08 -14.01
N ALA A 446 -7.80 18.18 -14.18
CA ALA A 446 -8.46 19.41 -14.62
C ALA A 446 -8.31 20.55 -13.60
N TYR A 447 -8.48 20.26 -12.30
CA TYR A 447 -8.30 21.19 -11.20
C TYR A 447 -6.86 21.73 -11.11
N VAL A 448 -5.86 20.93 -11.52
CA VAL A 448 -4.48 21.37 -11.69
C VAL A 448 -4.32 22.21 -12.96
N MET A 449 -4.85 21.78 -14.10
CA MET A 449 -4.70 22.48 -15.39
C MET A 449 -5.33 23.88 -15.41
N GLN A 450 -6.49 24.09 -14.77
CA GLN A 450 -7.14 25.41 -14.70
C GLN A 450 -6.27 26.49 -13.99
N LYS A 451 -5.24 26.09 -13.24
CA LYS A 451 -4.31 27.00 -12.55
C LYS A 451 -3.20 27.54 -13.47
N PHE A 452 -3.12 27.09 -14.71
CA PHE A 452 -2.04 27.42 -15.66
C PHE A 452 -2.53 28.21 -16.87
N GLU A 453 -1.86 29.34 -17.10
CA GLU A 453 -1.98 30.10 -18.34
C GLU A 453 -0.57 30.49 -18.80
N HIS A 454 -0.10 29.81 -19.86
CA HIS A 454 1.22 30.01 -20.44
C HIS A 454 1.21 29.59 -21.93
N PRO A 455 1.80 30.34 -22.87
CA PRO A 455 1.72 30.04 -24.31
C PRO A 455 2.39 28.72 -24.72
N ARG A 456 3.21 28.11 -23.84
CA ARG A 456 3.89 26.82 -24.07
C ARG A 456 3.35 25.66 -23.20
N ILE A 457 2.15 25.81 -22.64
CA ILE A 457 1.39 24.76 -21.93
C ILE A 457 0.07 24.53 -22.69
N ILE A 458 -0.43 23.29 -22.73
CA ILE A 458 -1.75 22.97 -23.27
C ILE A 458 -2.84 23.52 -22.35
N LYS A 459 -3.64 24.47 -22.87
CA LYS A 459 -4.76 25.08 -22.15
C LYS A 459 -5.95 24.12 -22.03
N LEU A 460 -6.47 23.97 -20.82
CA LEU A 460 -7.81 23.44 -20.55
C LEU A 460 -8.84 24.48 -21.02
N ILE A 461 -9.82 24.02 -21.80
CA ILE A 461 -10.95 24.84 -22.28
C ILE A 461 -12.18 24.59 -21.40
N GLY A 462 -12.37 23.37 -20.91
CA GLY A 462 -13.45 23.04 -19.97
C GLY A 462 -13.56 21.56 -19.65
N VAL A 463 -14.58 21.21 -18.89
CA VAL A 463 -14.88 19.87 -18.37
C VAL A 463 -16.35 19.57 -18.60
N CYS A 464 -16.65 18.41 -19.17
CA CYS A 464 -18.02 17.89 -19.22
C CYS A 464 -18.15 16.81 -18.13
N THR A 465 -18.95 17.08 -17.12
CA THR A 465 -19.17 16.18 -15.96
C THR A 465 -20.21 15.09 -16.23
N GLU A 466 -20.97 15.19 -17.33
CA GLU A 466 -21.84 14.11 -17.81
C GLU A 466 -21.03 12.85 -18.18
N GLN A 467 -21.47 11.67 -17.75
CA GLN A 467 -20.73 10.44 -18.02
C GLN A 467 -20.78 10.00 -19.51
N PRO A 468 -19.67 9.53 -20.10
CA PRO A 468 -18.32 9.47 -19.53
C PRO A 468 -17.69 10.88 -19.49
N VAL A 469 -17.10 11.20 -18.34
CA VAL A 469 -16.50 12.52 -18.04
C VAL A 469 -15.43 12.87 -19.07
N LEU A 470 -15.42 14.13 -19.52
CA LEU A 470 -14.52 14.64 -20.55
C LEU A 470 -13.67 15.80 -20.03
N LEU A 471 -12.37 15.81 -20.37
CA LEU A 471 -11.55 17.03 -20.32
C LEU A 471 -11.39 17.58 -21.74
N ILE A 472 -11.78 18.84 -21.95
CA ILE A 472 -11.75 19.53 -23.24
C ILE A 472 -10.54 20.48 -23.24
N MET A 473 -9.63 20.28 -24.18
CA MET A 473 -8.34 20.96 -24.27
C MET A 473 -8.12 21.53 -25.67
N GLU A 474 -7.18 22.46 -25.82
CA GLU A 474 -6.77 22.93 -27.15
C GLU A 474 -6.15 21.81 -28.01
N LEU A 475 -6.40 21.84 -29.32
CA LEU A 475 -5.88 20.84 -30.24
C LEU A 475 -4.48 21.21 -30.77
N ALA A 476 -3.46 20.50 -30.30
CA ALA A 476 -2.13 20.52 -30.90
C ALA A 476 -2.09 19.72 -32.21
N ARG A 477 -2.15 20.42 -33.35
CA ARG A 477 -2.48 19.85 -34.67
C ARG A 477 -1.49 18.82 -35.24
N LEU A 478 -0.25 18.77 -34.75
CA LEU A 478 0.79 17.87 -35.25
C LEU A 478 1.16 16.74 -34.26
N GLY A 479 0.40 16.60 -33.16
CA GLY A 479 0.44 15.42 -32.29
C GLY A 479 1.64 15.34 -31.34
N GLU A 480 2.00 14.11 -30.94
CA GLU A 480 3.12 13.79 -30.03
C GLU A 480 4.47 14.20 -30.64
N LEU A 481 5.24 15.05 -29.93
CA LEU A 481 6.54 15.54 -30.40
C LEU A 481 7.50 14.41 -30.74
N ARG A 482 7.57 13.36 -29.92
CA ARG A 482 8.44 12.21 -30.20
C ARG A 482 8.03 11.44 -31.47
N ALA A 483 6.74 11.32 -31.78
CA ALA A 483 6.28 10.71 -33.03
C ALA A 483 6.62 11.62 -34.23
N TYR A 484 6.35 12.91 -34.08
CA TYR A 484 6.63 13.95 -35.08
C TYR A 484 8.13 14.07 -35.44
N LEU A 485 9.02 14.01 -34.44
CA LEU A 485 10.48 13.94 -34.61
C LEU A 485 10.97 12.68 -35.31
N VAL A 486 10.24 11.56 -35.22
CA VAL A 486 10.60 10.29 -35.88
C VAL A 486 10.08 10.26 -37.32
N ALA A 487 8.94 10.87 -37.60
CA ALA A 487 8.36 10.96 -38.93
C ALA A 487 9.13 11.92 -39.85
N ASN A 488 9.43 13.14 -39.39
CA ASN A 488 9.95 14.23 -40.21
C ASN A 488 11.49 14.42 -40.05
N ARG A 489 12.24 13.32 -39.92
CA ARG A 489 13.67 13.32 -39.54
C ARG A 489 14.61 14.09 -40.48
N SER A 490 14.22 14.29 -41.73
CA SER A 490 14.94 15.07 -42.74
C SER A 490 14.78 16.57 -42.56
N ASP A 491 13.74 17.00 -41.84
CA ASP A 491 13.18 18.35 -41.95
C ASP A 491 13.56 19.23 -40.74
N PHE A 492 14.31 18.66 -39.79
CA PHE A 492 14.76 19.32 -38.57
C PHE A 492 16.24 19.70 -38.65
N ASP A 493 16.50 21.00 -38.46
CA ASP A 493 17.82 21.53 -38.19
C ASP A 493 18.08 21.69 -36.67
N LEU A 494 19.30 22.08 -36.30
CA LEU A 494 19.66 22.31 -34.90
C LEU A 494 18.90 23.49 -34.28
N ILE A 495 18.56 24.53 -35.05
CA ILE A 495 17.86 25.72 -34.56
C ILE A 495 16.44 25.35 -34.11
N THR A 496 15.73 24.54 -34.90
CA THR A 496 14.37 24.08 -34.57
C THR A 496 14.36 23.22 -33.31
N LEU A 497 15.34 22.32 -33.16
CA LEU A 497 15.47 21.50 -31.95
C LEU A 497 15.81 22.34 -30.71
N LEU A 498 16.70 23.33 -30.84
CA LEU A 498 17.01 24.28 -29.76
C LEU A 498 15.80 25.15 -29.38
N LEU A 499 15.03 25.61 -30.37
CA LEU A 499 13.79 26.36 -30.17
C LEU A 499 12.77 25.55 -29.37
N TYR A 500 12.62 24.25 -29.64
CA TYR A 500 11.73 23.38 -28.86
C TYR A 500 12.22 23.23 -27.41
N CYS A 501 13.53 23.10 -27.19
CA CYS A 501 14.10 23.07 -25.83
C CYS A 501 13.87 24.40 -25.10
N GLU A 502 14.09 25.54 -25.75
CA GLU A 502 13.86 26.88 -25.18
C GLU A 502 12.39 27.05 -24.74
N GLN A 503 11.44 26.76 -25.64
CA GLN A 503 10.01 26.90 -25.37
C GLN A 503 9.54 26.05 -24.18
N LEU A 504 10.06 24.82 -24.07
CA LEU A 504 9.77 23.94 -22.94
C LEU A 504 10.43 24.42 -21.64
N SER A 505 11.66 24.96 -21.70
CA SER A 505 12.31 25.52 -20.51
C SER A 505 11.54 26.71 -19.93
N SER A 506 10.95 27.55 -20.78
CA SER A 506 10.07 28.65 -20.38
C SER A 506 8.77 28.13 -19.71
N ALA A 507 8.15 27.08 -20.27
CA ALA A 507 6.99 26.42 -19.63
C ALA A 507 7.31 25.84 -18.24
N LEU A 508 8.52 25.30 -18.07
CA LEU A 508 8.96 24.69 -16.82
C LEU A 508 9.40 25.73 -15.78
N ALA A 509 10.00 26.85 -16.21
CA ALA A 509 10.25 28.02 -15.36
C ALA A 509 8.93 28.61 -14.82
N TYR A 510 7.89 28.65 -15.65
CA TYR A 510 6.54 29.03 -15.20
C TYR A 510 6.01 28.09 -14.11
N LEU A 511 6.09 26.76 -14.28
CA LEU A 511 5.66 25.79 -13.26
C LEU A 511 6.50 25.88 -11.96
N GLU A 512 7.81 26.07 -12.07
CA GLU A 512 8.73 26.31 -10.93
C GLU A 512 8.36 27.58 -10.14
N SER A 513 7.96 28.64 -10.85
CA SER A 513 7.46 29.88 -10.22
C SER A 513 6.14 29.67 -9.47
N LYS A 514 5.24 28.85 -10.03
CA LYS A 514 3.93 28.47 -9.46
C LYS A 514 4.02 27.38 -8.38
N LYS A 515 5.21 26.86 -8.08
CA LYS A 515 5.46 25.75 -7.14
C LYS A 515 4.77 24.43 -7.52
N PHE A 516 4.68 24.14 -8.81
CA PHE A 516 4.26 22.84 -9.31
C PHE A 516 5.44 21.96 -9.70
N VAL A 517 5.26 20.65 -9.57
CA VAL A 517 6.17 19.62 -10.05
C VAL A 517 5.37 18.71 -10.99
N HIS A 518 5.85 18.54 -12.21
CA HIS A 518 5.20 17.82 -13.30
C HIS A 518 5.42 16.30 -13.24
N ARG A 519 6.56 15.86 -12.70
CA ARG A 519 6.87 14.45 -12.37
C ARG A 519 6.99 13.46 -13.54
N ASP A 520 6.68 13.86 -14.77
CA ASP A 520 6.87 13.05 -15.98
C ASP A 520 7.14 13.91 -17.23
N ILE A 521 8.27 14.62 -17.24
CA ILE A 521 8.70 15.42 -18.39
C ILE A 521 9.43 14.51 -19.39
N ALA A 522 8.85 14.31 -20.57
CA ALA A 522 9.37 13.46 -21.63
C ALA A 522 8.83 13.91 -23.00
N ALA A 523 9.51 13.56 -24.10
CA ALA A 523 9.10 13.99 -25.44
C ALA A 523 7.76 13.37 -25.92
N ARG A 524 7.20 12.42 -25.17
CA ARG A 524 5.84 11.87 -25.36
C ARG A 524 4.72 12.71 -24.70
N ASN A 525 5.06 13.51 -23.69
CA ASN A 525 4.15 14.40 -22.96
C ASN A 525 4.31 15.86 -23.44
N VAL A 526 4.85 16.03 -24.65
CA VAL A 526 4.96 17.30 -25.35
C VAL A 526 4.23 17.17 -26.68
N LEU A 527 3.36 18.13 -26.99
CA LEU A 527 2.58 18.16 -28.21
C LEU A 527 3.04 19.29 -29.12
N VAL A 528 2.85 19.10 -30.43
CA VAL A 528 3.27 20.05 -31.47
C VAL A 528 2.04 20.77 -32.02
N SER A 529 1.95 22.09 -31.78
CA SER A 529 0.85 22.92 -32.28
C SER A 529 1.03 23.28 -33.76
N ASN A 530 2.27 23.57 -34.15
CA ASN A 530 2.74 23.80 -35.51
C ASN A 530 4.27 23.62 -35.55
N HIS A 531 4.89 23.72 -36.73
CA HIS A 531 6.33 23.47 -36.93
C HIS A 531 7.25 24.31 -36.02
N GLU A 532 6.82 25.50 -35.60
CA GLU A 532 7.59 26.43 -34.76
C GLU A 532 7.12 26.47 -33.29
N SER A 533 6.19 25.59 -32.90
CA SER A 533 5.49 25.69 -31.60
C SER A 533 5.23 24.34 -30.95
N VAL A 534 5.93 24.08 -29.84
CA VAL A 534 5.66 22.97 -28.92
C VAL A 534 4.94 23.44 -27.65
N LYS A 535 4.19 22.53 -27.02
CA LYS A 535 3.47 22.74 -25.76
C LYS A 535 3.58 21.54 -24.83
N LEU A 536 3.78 21.80 -23.54
CA LEU A 536 3.84 20.81 -22.46
C LEU A 536 2.43 20.32 -22.08
N ALA A 537 2.26 19.02 -21.81
CA ALA A 537 0.98 18.34 -21.67
C ALA A 537 1.00 17.18 -20.66
N ASP A 538 -0.18 16.58 -20.41
CA ASP A 538 -0.45 15.46 -19.50
C ASP A 538 -0.12 15.75 -18.02
N PHE A 539 -1.06 16.40 -17.34
CA PHE A 539 -0.87 16.90 -15.96
C PHE A 539 -1.38 15.95 -14.89
N GLY A 540 -1.83 14.73 -15.23
CA GLY A 540 -2.38 13.77 -14.26
C GLY A 540 -1.41 13.35 -13.14
N LEU A 541 -0.10 13.42 -13.39
CA LEU A 541 0.94 13.23 -12.36
C LEU A 541 1.43 14.54 -11.71
N SER A 542 1.05 15.71 -12.22
CA SER A 542 1.52 17.00 -11.71
C SER A 542 0.91 17.30 -10.34
N ARG A 543 1.69 17.88 -9.41
CA ARG A 543 1.22 18.24 -8.06
C ARG A 543 1.81 19.57 -7.59
N GLN A 544 1.01 20.30 -6.80
CA GLN A 544 1.43 21.53 -6.13
C GLN A 544 2.29 21.19 -4.90
N LEU A 545 3.33 21.97 -4.64
CA LEU A 545 4.06 21.93 -3.37
C LEU A 545 3.40 22.92 -2.39
N THR A 546 3.06 22.45 -1.19
CA THR A 546 2.62 23.33 -0.09
C THR A 546 3.82 24.09 0.49
N LEU A 547 3.58 25.16 1.23
CA LEU A 547 4.64 26.00 1.78
C LEU A 547 5.59 25.22 2.71
N ASP A 548 5.06 24.25 3.46
CA ASP A 548 5.83 23.42 4.40
C ASP A 548 6.54 22.24 3.73
N ASN A 549 6.05 21.78 2.57
CA ASN A 549 6.63 20.62 1.86
C ASN A 549 7.47 21.06 0.66
N SER A 550 8.79 21.12 0.85
CA SER A 550 9.77 21.35 -0.22
C SER A 550 9.81 20.26 -1.32
N TYR A 551 8.98 19.21 -1.22
CA TYR A 551 8.90 18.10 -2.16
C TYR A 551 7.56 17.36 -2.10
N TYR A 552 7.20 16.71 -3.20
CA TYR A 552 6.10 15.74 -3.24
C TYR A 552 6.64 14.31 -3.09
N LYS A 553 5.88 13.41 -2.44
CA LYS A 553 6.24 12.00 -2.27
C LYS A 553 5.16 11.06 -2.85
N ALA A 554 5.51 10.29 -3.86
CA ALA A 554 4.53 9.45 -4.58
C ALA A 554 4.19 8.12 -3.89
N SER A 555 2.94 7.70 -4.04
CA SER A 555 2.38 6.41 -3.62
C SER A 555 2.91 5.22 -4.45
N LYS A 556 2.28 4.03 -4.37
CA LYS A 556 2.67 2.83 -5.14
C LYS A 556 1.97 2.84 -6.51
N GLY A 557 2.76 2.86 -7.60
CA GLY A 557 2.27 2.82 -8.99
C GLY A 557 3.38 2.47 -9.98
N LYS A 558 3.04 2.35 -11.28
CA LYS A 558 4.03 2.26 -12.37
C LYS A 558 4.69 3.63 -12.57
N LEU A 559 6.01 3.67 -12.75
CA LEU A 559 6.77 4.92 -12.84
C LEU A 559 7.74 4.90 -14.05
N PRO A 560 8.03 6.06 -14.68
CA PRO A 560 8.83 6.17 -15.90
C PRO A 560 10.35 6.14 -15.61
N ILE A 561 10.85 5.05 -15.00
CA ILE A 561 12.20 4.94 -14.40
C ILE A 561 13.33 5.53 -15.26
N LYS A 562 13.29 5.34 -16.59
CA LYS A 562 14.36 5.80 -17.52
C LYS A 562 14.46 7.31 -17.72
N TRP A 563 13.46 8.07 -17.29
CA TRP A 563 13.44 9.54 -17.31
C TRP A 563 13.69 10.14 -15.92
N MET A 564 13.47 9.37 -14.86
CA MET A 564 13.45 9.86 -13.48
C MET A 564 14.84 10.18 -12.93
N ALA A 565 14.88 11.14 -12.00
CA ALA A 565 16.06 11.46 -11.22
C ALA A 565 16.39 10.37 -10.17
N PRO A 566 17.65 10.21 -9.74
CA PRO A 566 18.06 9.19 -8.77
C PRO A 566 17.25 9.21 -7.47
N GLU A 567 16.99 10.40 -6.92
CA GLU A 567 16.21 10.59 -5.70
C GLU A 567 14.70 10.27 -5.88
N SER A 568 14.19 10.41 -7.10
CA SER A 568 12.82 10.01 -7.45
C SER A 568 12.70 8.50 -7.61
N ILE A 569 13.75 7.82 -8.06
CA ILE A 569 13.80 6.35 -8.12
C ILE A 569 13.94 5.77 -6.71
N ASN A 570 14.96 6.19 -5.97
CA ASN A 570 15.32 5.64 -4.66
C ASN A 570 14.32 5.99 -3.53
N PHE A 571 13.76 7.21 -3.53
CA PHE A 571 12.96 7.73 -2.41
C PHE A 571 11.55 8.18 -2.78
N ARG A 572 11.20 8.12 -4.07
CA ARG A 572 9.96 8.70 -4.65
C ARG A 572 9.75 10.17 -4.32
N ARG A 573 10.86 10.90 -4.12
CA ARG A 573 10.89 12.35 -3.94
C ARG A 573 10.82 13.03 -5.31
N PHE A 574 9.89 13.96 -5.46
CA PHE A 574 9.75 14.79 -6.66
C PHE A 574 9.83 16.27 -6.26
N THR A 575 10.61 17.04 -7.03
CA THR A 575 10.90 18.47 -6.85
C THR A 575 11.13 19.12 -8.21
N HIS A 576 11.17 20.46 -8.27
CA HIS A 576 11.66 21.18 -9.46
C HIS A 576 13.04 20.66 -9.93
N LEU A 577 13.94 20.28 -9.00
CA LEU A 577 15.26 19.71 -9.34
C LEU A 577 15.21 18.28 -9.92
N SER A 578 14.19 17.48 -9.59
CA SER A 578 13.98 16.19 -10.28
C SER A 578 13.37 16.37 -11.66
N ASP A 579 12.52 17.39 -11.81
CA ASP A 579 11.96 17.80 -13.10
C ASP A 579 13.06 18.36 -14.03
N VAL A 580 14.06 19.07 -13.50
CA VAL A 580 15.26 19.51 -14.26
C VAL A 580 16.02 18.32 -14.85
N TRP A 581 16.17 17.23 -14.09
CA TRP A 581 16.79 15.99 -14.59
C TRP A 581 15.96 15.37 -15.73
N MET A 582 14.63 15.26 -15.54
CA MET A 582 13.71 14.76 -16.56
C MET A 582 13.74 15.63 -17.81
N PHE A 583 13.81 16.95 -17.65
CA PHE A 583 13.97 17.89 -18.76
C PHE A 583 15.31 17.73 -19.49
N GLY A 584 16.40 17.46 -18.77
CA GLY A 584 17.66 17.05 -19.39
C GLY A 584 17.51 15.80 -20.27
N VAL A 585 16.76 14.78 -19.79
CA VAL A 585 16.44 13.59 -20.60
C VAL A 585 15.54 13.96 -21.80
N CYS A 586 14.55 14.84 -21.63
CA CYS A 586 13.67 15.31 -22.70
C CYS A 586 14.43 16.07 -23.80
N MET A 587 15.34 16.99 -23.42
CA MET A 587 16.25 17.65 -24.36
C MET A 587 17.10 16.63 -25.13
N TRP A 588 17.57 15.56 -24.49
CA TRP A 588 18.28 14.48 -25.17
C TRP A 588 17.38 13.69 -26.13
N GLU A 589 16.11 13.41 -25.78
CA GLU A 589 15.14 12.79 -26.71
C GLU A 589 14.90 13.66 -27.95
N ILE A 590 14.79 14.99 -27.77
CA ILE A 590 14.64 15.97 -28.85
C ILE A 590 15.88 15.95 -29.75
N LEU A 591 17.07 16.19 -29.17
CA LEU A 591 18.34 16.26 -29.90
C LEU A 591 18.80 14.93 -30.53
N THR A 592 18.13 13.82 -30.24
CA THR A 592 18.39 12.51 -30.85
C THR A 592 17.32 12.03 -31.83
N MET A 593 16.31 12.86 -32.13
CA MET A 593 15.15 12.50 -32.97
C MET A 593 14.35 11.31 -32.41
N GLY A 594 13.99 11.38 -31.12
CA GLY A 594 13.06 10.45 -30.46
C GLY A 594 13.64 9.08 -30.06
N LYS A 595 14.98 8.97 -29.90
CA LYS A 595 15.61 7.75 -29.34
C LYS A 595 15.15 7.57 -27.89
N LYS A 596 15.02 6.31 -27.46
CA LYS A 596 14.61 5.98 -26.09
C LYS A 596 15.81 6.11 -25.14
N PRO A 597 15.71 6.83 -24.01
CA PRO A 597 16.80 6.89 -23.04
C PRO A 597 17.10 5.49 -22.48
N PHE A 598 18.38 5.23 -22.18
CA PHE A 598 18.89 3.94 -21.67
C PHE A 598 18.36 2.71 -22.45
N GLN A 599 18.33 2.78 -23.78
CA GLN A 599 17.91 1.66 -24.64
C GLN A 599 18.78 0.41 -24.39
N GLY A 600 18.17 -0.77 -24.37
CA GLY A 600 18.84 -2.06 -24.07
C GLY A 600 18.92 -2.43 -22.58
N ILE A 601 19.03 -1.45 -21.67
CA ILE A 601 19.13 -1.67 -20.21
C ILE A 601 17.74 -2.01 -19.63
N ALA A 602 17.60 -2.88 -18.63
CA ALA A 602 16.29 -3.13 -17.99
C ALA A 602 15.97 -2.04 -16.95
N ASN A 603 14.70 -1.81 -16.62
CA ASN A 603 14.32 -0.69 -15.73
C ASN A 603 14.97 -0.77 -14.34
N ASN A 604 15.25 -1.97 -13.84
CA ASN A 604 15.85 -2.17 -12.51
C ASN A 604 17.32 -1.72 -12.51
N ASP A 605 18.09 -2.09 -13.55
CA ASP A 605 19.53 -1.81 -13.66
C ASP A 605 19.85 -0.33 -13.96
N VAL A 606 18.86 0.47 -14.38
CA VAL A 606 19.04 1.90 -14.70
C VAL A 606 19.62 2.69 -13.52
N ILE A 607 19.18 2.39 -12.29
CA ILE A 607 19.68 3.10 -11.11
C ILE A 607 21.16 2.79 -10.88
N ASP A 608 21.57 1.52 -10.93
CA ASP A 608 22.98 1.13 -10.75
C ASP A 608 23.88 1.74 -11.83
N GLN A 609 23.43 1.83 -13.09
CA GLN A 609 24.17 2.53 -14.15
C GLN A 609 24.38 4.02 -13.80
N ILE A 610 23.31 4.72 -13.42
CA ILE A 610 23.36 6.14 -13.05
C ILE A 610 24.20 6.37 -11.77
N GLU A 611 24.12 5.46 -10.80
CA GLU A 611 24.85 5.47 -9.53
C GLU A 611 26.35 5.19 -9.71
N ASN A 612 26.74 4.42 -10.74
CA ASN A 612 28.11 4.24 -11.21
C ASN A 612 28.62 5.40 -12.11
N GLY A 613 27.82 6.47 -12.26
CA GLY A 613 28.21 7.67 -13.01
C GLY A 613 27.91 7.64 -14.51
N VAL A 614 27.29 6.57 -15.03
CA VAL A 614 26.88 6.52 -16.44
C VAL A 614 25.81 7.58 -16.71
N ARG A 615 25.89 8.21 -17.87
CA ARG A 615 24.94 9.21 -18.39
C ARG A 615 24.60 8.92 -19.84
N LEU A 616 23.57 9.59 -20.36
CA LEU A 616 23.21 9.48 -21.76
C LEU A 616 24.34 10.07 -22.64
N PRO A 617 24.67 9.44 -23.79
CA PRO A 617 25.79 9.85 -24.63
C PRO A 617 25.52 11.18 -25.35
N LEU A 618 26.56 11.79 -25.93
CA LEU A 618 26.42 12.96 -26.80
C LEU A 618 25.34 12.71 -27.88
N PRO A 619 24.31 13.59 -28.04
CA PRO A 619 23.18 13.31 -28.93
C PRO A 619 23.56 13.03 -30.40
N GLY A 620 24.54 13.77 -30.91
CA GLY A 620 25.08 13.67 -32.26
C GLY A 620 26.30 14.57 -32.46
N ALA A 621 27.02 14.39 -33.57
CA ALA A 621 28.30 15.05 -33.84
C ALA A 621 28.24 16.59 -33.92
N TYR A 622 27.06 17.15 -34.23
CA TYR A 622 26.82 18.59 -34.38
C TYR A 622 26.22 19.25 -33.12
N CYS A 623 26.18 18.54 -31.98
CA CYS A 623 25.69 19.10 -30.72
C CYS A 623 26.70 20.14 -30.17
N PRO A 624 26.33 21.43 -29.97
CA PRO A 624 27.25 22.45 -29.47
C PRO A 624 27.76 22.11 -28.07
N LYS A 625 29.05 22.35 -27.80
CA LYS A 625 29.66 22.03 -26.50
C LYS A 625 28.86 22.60 -25.32
N ARG A 626 28.45 23.88 -25.40
CA ARG A 626 27.67 24.57 -24.37
C ARG A 626 26.32 23.91 -24.07
N LEU A 627 25.70 23.27 -25.08
CA LEU A 627 24.46 22.52 -24.95
C LEU A 627 24.69 21.17 -24.26
N PHE A 628 25.79 20.49 -24.58
CA PHE A 628 26.16 19.25 -23.89
C PHE A 628 26.64 19.49 -22.46
N ASP A 629 27.33 20.59 -22.19
CA ASP A 629 27.67 21.05 -20.83
C ASP A 629 26.38 21.27 -20.01
N LEU A 630 25.38 21.94 -20.59
CA LEU A 630 24.06 22.14 -19.96
C LEU A 630 23.32 20.81 -19.69
N LEU A 631 23.38 19.83 -20.61
CA LEU A 631 22.84 18.49 -20.38
C LEU A 631 23.53 17.79 -19.20
N GLN A 632 24.85 17.91 -19.07
CA GLN A 632 25.59 17.35 -17.94
C GLN A 632 25.23 18.01 -16.61
N ASP A 633 25.06 19.34 -16.59
CA ASP A 633 24.63 20.08 -15.40
C ASP A 633 23.23 19.63 -14.93
N CYS A 634 22.27 19.45 -15.85
CA CYS A 634 20.94 18.91 -15.53
C CYS A 634 20.99 17.46 -15.00
N TRP A 635 22.03 16.69 -15.36
CA TRP A 635 22.25 15.33 -14.86
C TRP A 635 23.30 15.22 -13.73
N ALA A 636 23.59 16.34 -13.05
CA ALA A 636 24.33 16.30 -11.78
C ALA A 636 23.61 15.35 -10.81
N TYR A 637 24.37 14.44 -10.19
CA TYR A 637 23.78 13.42 -9.31
C TYR A 637 23.09 14.07 -8.10
N GLU A 638 23.80 14.99 -7.44
CA GLU A 638 23.28 15.83 -6.37
C GLU A 638 22.23 16.82 -6.92
N PRO A 639 20.98 16.81 -6.42
CA PRO A 639 19.94 17.73 -6.91
C PRO A 639 20.32 19.21 -6.79
N THR A 640 20.98 19.61 -5.69
CA THR A 640 21.36 21.02 -5.45
C THR A 640 22.45 21.55 -6.38
N ASN A 641 23.07 20.68 -7.18
CA ASN A 641 24.08 21.05 -8.16
C ASN A 641 23.49 21.20 -9.57
N ARG A 642 22.19 20.90 -9.75
CA ARG A 642 21.46 21.09 -11.01
C ARG A 642 21.00 22.57 -11.10
N PRO A 643 21.02 23.19 -12.29
CA PRO A 643 20.54 24.57 -12.48
C PRO A 643 19.02 24.67 -12.33
N THR A 644 18.51 25.85 -11.96
CA THR A 644 17.05 26.12 -11.94
C THR A 644 16.50 26.34 -13.35
N PHE A 645 15.20 26.23 -13.57
CA PHE A 645 14.64 26.38 -14.92
C PHE A 645 14.89 27.77 -15.51
N LEU A 646 14.85 28.83 -14.71
CA LEU A 646 15.22 30.19 -15.13
C LEU A 646 16.68 30.28 -15.64
N GLN A 647 17.61 29.54 -15.04
CA GLN A 647 19.01 29.48 -15.48
C GLN A 647 19.16 28.66 -16.77
N ILE A 648 18.39 27.57 -16.92
CA ILE A 648 18.35 26.72 -18.11
C ILE A 648 17.79 27.51 -19.30
N GLU A 649 16.65 28.19 -19.12
CA GLU A 649 16.02 29.06 -20.12
C GLU A 649 16.98 30.15 -20.60
N SER A 650 17.64 30.84 -19.67
CA SER A 650 18.64 31.87 -19.97
C SER A 650 19.81 31.32 -20.81
N ARG A 651 20.29 30.12 -20.49
CA ARG A 651 21.39 29.46 -21.25
C ARG A 651 20.93 28.99 -22.63
N LEU A 652 19.72 28.43 -22.75
CA LEU A 652 19.16 28.00 -24.04
C LEU A 652 18.93 29.17 -24.98
N LYS A 653 18.42 30.31 -24.48
CA LYS A 653 18.28 31.56 -25.26
C LYS A 653 19.62 32.04 -25.82
N ILE A 654 20.69 32.01 -25.04
CA ILE A 654 22.04 32.37 -25.50
C ILE A 654 22.52 31.41 -26.60
N ILE A 655 22.42 30.09 -26.37
CA ILE A 655 22.87 29.06 -27.33
C ILE A 655 22.07 29.14 -28.64
N LEU A 656 20.75 29.32 -28.57
CA LEU A 656 19.88 29.48 -29.75
C LEU A 656 20.28 30.69 -30.59
N ASN A 657 20.50 31.84 -29.95
CA ASN A 657 20.95 33.06 -30.63
C ASN A 657 22.34 32.87 -31.28
N GLU A 658 23.27 32.21 -30.59
CA GLU A 658 24.61 31.92 -31.12
C GLU A 658 24.55 31.03 -32.38
N GLU A 659 23.79 29.94 -32.36
CA GLU A 659 23.69 29.05 -33.54
C GLU A 659 22.87 29.67 -34.70
N GLN A 660 21.90 30.53 -34.40
CA GLN A 660 21.25 31.36 -35.42
C GLN A 660 22.25 32.29 -36.12
N MET A 661 23.09 33.02 -35.35
CA MET A 661 24.09 33.93 -35.92
C MET A 661 25.19 33.19 -36.68
N ASN A 662 25.62 32.02 -36.20
CA ASN A 662 26.54 31.13 -36.92
C ASN A 662 25.96 30.72 -38.28
N SER A 663 24.68 30.35 -38.33
CA SER A 663 24.01 29.88 -39.55
C SER A 663 23.83 30.98 -40.58
N HIS A 664 23.43 32.19 -40.17
CA HIS A 664 23.37 33.36 -41.06
C HIS A 664 24.76 33.75 -41.59
N SER A 665 25.80 33.67 -40.74
CA SER A 665 27.19 33.93 -41.15
C SER A 665 27.67 32.92 -42.20
N GLN A 666 27.30 31.64 -42.07
CA GLN A 666 27.60 30.61 -43.06
C GLN A 666 26.81 30.77 -44.37
N ALA A 667 25.56 31.24 -44.32
CA ALA A 667 24.77 31.57 -45.51
C ALA A 667 25.44 32.68 -46.33
N HIS A 668 25.70 33.85 -45.73
CA HIS A 668 26.39 34.96 -46.41
C HIS A 668 27.82 34.63 -46.86
N SER A 669 28.49 33.67 -46.20
CA SER A 669 29.78 33.16 -46.67
C SER A 669 29.63 32.36 -47.98
N LYS A 670 28.57 31.56 -48.12
CA LYS A 670 28.26 30.83 -49.37
C LYS A 670 27.83 31.78 -50.48
N ASP A 671 26.97 32.76 -50.18
CA ASP A 671 26.53 33.77 -51.15
C ASP A 671 27.72 34.54 -51.75
N ARG A 672 28.69 34.95 -50.90
CA ARG A 672 29.93 35.60 -51.35
C ARG A 672 30.80 34.69 -52.22
N ILE A 673 30.81 33.38 -51.99
CA ILE A 673 31.55 32.43 -52.85
C ILE A 673 30.88 32.35 -54.22
N TYR A 674 29.55 32.21 -54.30
CA TYR A 674 28.81 32.20 -55.57
C TYR A 674 28.99 33.51 -56.37
N VAL A 675 28.97 34.67 -55.72
CA VAL A 675 29.23 35.97 -56.38
C VAL A 675 30.69 36.08 -56.88
N ASN A 676 31.66 35.51 -56.15
CA ASN A 676 33.05 35.43 -56.62
C ASN A 676 33.21 34.48 -57.82
N GLU A 677 32.52 33.34 -57.86
CA GLU A 677 32.59 32.43 -59.03
C GLU A 677 31.93 33.04 -60.28
N GLN A 678 30.85 33.81 -60.12
CA GLN A 678 30.24 34.55 -61.23
C GLN A 678 31.12 35.71 -61.74
N THR A 679 31.79 36.45 -60.86
CA THR A 679 32.74 37.50 -61.30
C THR A 679 34.04 36.94 -61.88
N LEU A 680 34.53 35.80 -61.39
CA LEU A 680 35.68 35.08 -61.98
C LEU A 680 35.37 34.44 -63.33
N SER A 681 34.11 34.12 -63.64
CA SER A 681 33.71 33.64 -64.97
C SER A 681 33.44 34.77 -65.97
N ILE A 682 32.89 35.92 -65.54
CA ILE A 682 32.71 37.11 -66.39
C ILE A 682 34.05 37.76 -66.78
N SER A 683 35.08 37.65 -65.95
CA SER A 683 36.42 38.22 -66.22
C SER A 683 37.26 37.52 -67.32
N LYS A 684 36.69 36.55 -68.05
CA LYS A 684 37.37 35.82 -69.15
C LYS A 684 36.82 36.09 -70.55
N SER A 685 36.16 37.24 -70.77
CA SER A 685 35.84 37.73 -72.11
C SER A 685 36.00 39.25 -72.24
N ASN A 686 36.84 39.64 -73.22
CA ASN A 686 37.05 40.97 -73.83
C ASN A 686 38.38 41.67 -73.48
N THR A 687 39.19 41.88 -74.51
CA THR A 687 40.47 42.60 -74.51
C THR A 687 40.41 43.80 -75.46
N SER A 688 41.03 44.93 -75.08
CA SER A 688 41.09 46.21 -75.83
C SER A 688 39.73 46.96 -75.96
N THR A 689 39.65 48.29 -76.08
CA THR A 689 40.63 49.26 -76.63
C THR A 689 40.51 50.68 -76.00
N ALA A 690 41.57 51.50 -76.13
CA ALA A 690 41.58 52.98 -76.24
C ALA A 690 41.11 53.91 -75.07
N ALA A 691 42.12 54.45 -74.36
CA ALA A 691 42.46 55.89 -74.20
C ALA A 691 41.52 56.97 -73.57
N SER A 692 42.12 57.78 -72.68
CA SER A 692 41.85 59.23 -72.39
C SER A 692 40.55 59.62 -71.63
N SER A 693 40.51 60.54 -70.64
CA SER A 693 41.49 61.52 -70.10
C SER A 693 41.27 61.88 -68.61
N LEU A 694 42.36 62.24 -67.91
CA LEU A 694 42.56 63.26 -66.84
C LEU A 694 41.42 63.71 -65.88
N ILE A 695 41.73 63.80 -64.57
CA ILE A 695 41.72 65.04 -63.74
C ILE A 695 42.49 64.84 -62.39
N LEU A 696 42.74 65.93 -61.66
CA LEU A 696 43.86 66.22 -60.71
C LEU A 696 43.92 65.51 -59.32
N LEU A 697 45.14 65.52 -58.76
CA LEU A 697 45.59 65.43 -57.34
C LEU A 697 46.29 66.77 -56.95
N PRO A 698 46.57 67.16 -55.66
CA PRO A 698 47.36 66.47 -54.60
C PRO A 698 46.56 66.37 -53.24
N SER A 699 47.06 66.12 -52.01
CA SER A 699 48.37 66.17 -51.28
C SER A 699 48.47 65.00 -50.25
N ILE A 700 49.57 64.62 -49.55
CA ILE A 700 50.78 65.30 -48.99
C ILE A 700 50.41 66.14 -47.73
N ASP A 701 51.15 66.19 -46.60
CA ASP A 701 52.51 65.73 -46.20
C ASP A 701 52.57 64.41 -45.36
N ASP A 702 53.61 64.21 -44.54
CA ASP A 702 53.97 62.99 -43.75
C ASP A 702 54.79 63.33 -42.46
N HIS A 703 54.93 62.40 -41.49
CA HIS A 703 55.96 62.48 -40.43
C HIS A 703 56.44 61.11 -39.86
N VAL A 704 57.76 60.83 -39.95
CA VAL A 704 58.50 59.62 -39.50
C VAL A 704 59.95 60.05 -39.11
N PRO A 705 60.63 59.68 -37.98
CA PRO A 705 61.13 58.31 -37.63
C PRO A 705 61.23 58.09 -36.06
N PRO A 706 62.17 57.32 -35.41
CA PRO A 706 63.11 56.26 -35.81
C PRO A 706 63.06 54.92 -34.98
N LYS A 707 64.02 54.01 -35.24
CA LYS A 707 64.26 52.61 -34.74
C LYS A 707 65.25 52.54 -33.54
N PRO A 708 65.59 51.40 -32.85
CA PRO A 708 65.67 49.95 -33.22
C PRO A 708 64.98 48.98 -32.19
N ALA A 709 65.29 47.68 -31.90
CA ALA A 709 66.41 46.74 -32.14
C ALA A 709 66.04 45.22 -32.07
N LEU A 710 67.03 44.31 -31.98
CA LEU A 710 67.03 42.81 -32.00
C LEU A 710 68.25 42.26 -31.16
N PRO A 711 68.63 40.94 -31.01
CA PRO A 711 68.26 39.70 -31.78
C PRO A 711 68.26 38.27 -31.07
N TYR A 712 67.84 37.23 -31.84
CA TYR A 712 68.37 35.81 -31.91
C TYR A 712 68.26 34.79 -30.71
N LYS A 713 68.25 33.42 -30.84
CA LYS A 713 68.10 32.40 -31.95
C LYS A 713 68.08 30.91 -31.44
N ASN A 714 67.23 30.02 -32.01
CA ASN A 714 67.23 28.51 -32.07
C ASN A 714 67.43 27.66 -30.76
N GLY A 715 67.15 26.33 -30.63
CA GLY A 715 66.58 25.27 -31.52
C GLY A 715 66.45 23.87 -30.82
N PHE A 716 65.89 22.85 -31.51
CA PHE A 716 65.63 21.43 -31.07
C PHE A 716 66.88 20.49 -31.14
N PRO A 717 66.99 19.31 -30.44
CA PRO A 717 66.33 18.02 -30.84
C PRO A 717 66.09 16.92 -29.74
N ASN A 718 65.63 15.72 -30.16
CA ASN A 718 65.38 14.47 -29.39
C ASN A 718 66.63 13.59 -29.17
N THR A 719 66.69 12.74 -28.10
CA THR A 719 66.92 11.25 -28.19
C THR A 719 67.01 10.47 -26.83
N ARG A 720 66.50 9.21 -26.85
CA ARG A 720 66.88 7.94 -26.13
C ARG A 720 67.45 7.92 -24.67
N VAL A 721 66.68 7.29 -23.76
CA VAL A 721 66.97 6.04 -22.97
C VAL A 721 68.45 5.75 -22.58
N PRO A 722 68.80 5.63 -21.27
CA PRO A 722 68.80 4.29 -20.62
C PRO A 722 68.54 4.15 -19.10
N ILE A 723 68.36 2.88 -18.72
CA ILE A 723 68.37 2.15 -17.44
C ILE A 723 69.11 2.80 -16.23
N GLY A 724 68.53 2.71 -15.02
CA GLY A 724 69.24 2.90 -13.74
C GLY A 724 68.44 2.42 -12.52
N ASN A 725 69.06 1.65 -11.61
CA ASN A 725 68.46 1.07 -10.40
C ASN A 725 69.18 1.54 -9.11
N ASN A 726 68.52 1.31 -7.96
CA ASN A 726 68.96 1.42 -6.54
C ASN A 726 68.50 2.71 -5.81
N LYS A 727 67.89 2.67 -4.62
CA LYS A 727 68.07 1.89 -3.35
C LYS A 727 69.22 2.34 -2.45
N ILE A 728 68.85 2.94 -1.32
CA ILE A 728 69.49 2.87 0.01
C ILE A 728 68.31 2.69 1.00
N THR A 729 68.11 1.68 1.87
CA THR A 729 68.88 0.62 2.56
C THR A 729 69.29 0.89 4.01
N THR A 730 68.40 0.51 4.94
CA THR A 730 68.65 -0.21 6.21
C THR A 730 67.45 -1.15 6.41
N GLY A 731 67.50 -2.36 6.99
CA GLY A 731 68.55 -3.06 7.73
C GLY A 731 68.30 -2.96 9.24
N ARG A 732 68.01 -4.02 10.02
CA ARG A 732 67.96 -5.50 9.80
C ARG A 732 66.58 -6.01 10.35
N SER A 733 66.23 -7.26 10.71
CA SER A 733 66.90 -8.57 10.84
C SER A 733 65.89 -9.76 10.80
N GLU A 734 66.47 -10.96 10.77
CA GLU A 734 65.96 -12.29 11.14
C GLU A 734 65.08 -12.36 12.43
N SER A 735 64.34 -13.45 12.72
CA SER A 735 64.45 -14.82 12.19
C SER A 735 63.14 -15.58 11.96
N SER A 736 63.12 -16.34 10.87
CA SER A 736 62.20 -17.42 10.52
C SER A 736 62.29 -18.65 11.42
N HIS A 737 61.24 -19.48 11.43
CA HIS A 737 61.33 -20.94 11.51
C HIS A 737 60.26 -21.58 10.62
N ASN A 738 60.66 -22.57 9.82
CA ASN A 738 59.78 -23.36 8.95
C ASN A 738 59.42 -24.69 9.64
N PHE A 739 58.33 -25.34 9.21
CA PHE A 739 58.39 -26.77 8.90
C PHE A 739 57.40 -27.15 7.79
N GLN A 740 57.83 -28.01 6.87
CA GLN A 740 57.00 -28.64 5.84
C GLN A 740 57.05 -30.16 6.02
N TYR A 741 55.90 -30.83 5.87
CA TYR A 741 55.76 -32.16 5.25
C TYR A 741 54.39 -32.17 4.55
N ARG A 742 54.23 -32.39 3.24
CA ARG A 742 54.54 -33.52 2.32
C ARG A 742 53.59 -34.73 2.39
N THR A 743 52.80 -34.85 1.31
CA THR A 743 52.41 -36.07 0.56
C THR A 743 51.44 -37.13 1.13
N SER A 744 50.19 -37.04 0.66
CA SER A 744 49.55 -38.00 -0.29
C SER A 744 48.75 -39.24 0.18
N ILE A 745 47.83 -39.64 -0.72
CA ILE A 745 47.09 -40.92 -0.91
C ILE A 745 45.69 -41.03 -0.25
N ASP A 746 44.79 -41.69 -1.01
CA ASP A 746 43.35 -41.85 -0.89
C ASP A 746 42.84 -42.69 0.30
N ILE A 747 41.52 -42.63 0.57
CA ILE A 747 40.59 -43.77 0.35
C ILE A 747 39.10 -43.35 0.47
N LYS A 748 38.31 -43.86 -0.48
CA LYS A 748 36.83 -44.00 -0.60
C LYS A 748 35.89 -43.50 0.52
N PRO A 749 34.79 -42.79 0.19
CA PRO A 749 33.52 -42.92 0.91
C PRO A 749 32.78 -44.23 0.50
N THR A 750 32.11 -44.88 1.44
CA THR A 750 31.45 -46.18 1.21
C THR A 750 30.00 -46.04 0.76
N LEU A 751 29.65 -46.66 -0.38
CA LEU A 751 28.26 -46.89 -0.80
C LEU A 751 27.62 -48.00 0.04
N TYR A 752 26.31 -47.90 0.27
CA TYR A 752 25.45 -49.03 0.62
C TYR A 752 24.13 -48.96 -0.17
N GLU A 753 24.21 -49.38 -1.42
CA GLU A 753 23.09 -49.99 -2.15
C GLU A 753 22.72 -51.34 -1.46
N PRO A 754 21.53 -51.96 -1.70
CA PRO A 754 21.02 -52.24 -3.05
C PRO A 754 19.46 -52.34 -3.16
N LYS A 755 18.79 -52.79 -4.24
CA LYS A 755 19.20 -53.39 -5.53
C LYS A 755 18.33 -52.89 -6.69
N GLU A 756 18.86 -52.99 -7.91
CA GLU A 756 18.14 -53.30 -9.15
C GLU A 756 17.40 -54.66 -9.08
N SER A 757 16.47 -55.06 -9.96
CA SER A 757 15.55 -54.39 -10.89
C SER A 757 14.58 -55.48 -11.39
N GLN A 758 13.35 -55.15 -11.80
CA GLN A 758 12.62 -55.98 -12.78
C GLN A 758 11.44 -55.24 -13.42
N GLU A 759 11.09 -55.67 -14.62
CA GLU A 759 10.16 -55.01 -15.53
C GLU A 759 8.70 -55.10 -15.06
N MET A 760 7.91 -54.03 -15.26
CA MET A 760 6.54 -54.23 -15.78
C MET A 760 6.04 -53.05 -16.62
N LYS A 761 5.96 -53.32 -17.93
CA LYS A 761 4.94 -52.92 -18.92
C LYS A 761 4.16 -51.62 -18.67
N SER A 762 4.23 -50.72 -19.65
CA SER A 762 3.39 -49.52 -19.77
C SER A 762 1.90 -49.83 -19.84
N THR A 763 1.16 -49.64 -18.75
CA THR A 763 -0.31 -49.51 -18.75
C THR A 763 -0.71 -48.04 -18.74
N LYS A 764 -1.40 -47.56 -19.78
CA LYS A 764 -1.92 -46.19 -19.88
C LYS A 764 -3.14 -45.98 -18.98
N SER A 765 -2.94 -45.91 -17.66
CA SER A 765 -3.92 -45.30 -16.77
C SER A 765 -3.91 -43.78 -16.99
N LYS A 766 -4.94 -43.27 -17.68
CA LYS A 766 -5.17 -41.82 -17.74
C LYS A 766 -5.58 -41.35 -16.35
N GLU A 767 -4.69 -40.71 -15.62
CA GLU A 767 -5.11 -39.81 -14.55
C GLU A 767 -5.91 -38.69 -15.19
N LYS A 768 -7.23 -38.70 -14.99
CA LYS A 768 -8.05 -37.53 -15.24
C LYS A 768 -7.61 -36.48 -14.23
N ILE A 769 -7.01 -35.38 -14.71
CA ILE A 769 -6.88 -34.16 -13.92
C ILE A 769 -8.31 -33.73 -13.55
N SER A 770 -8.67 -33.90 -12.28
CA SER A 770 -9.95 -33.47 -11.73
C SER A 770 -10.03 -31.95 -11.79
N THR A 771 -10.97 -31.43 -12.57
CA THR A 771 -11.23 -29.99 -12.61
C THR A 771 -11.78 -29.54 -11.24
N PRO A 772 -11.60 -28.26 -10.83
CA PRO A 772 -12.10 -27.77 -9.55
C PRO A 772 -13.59 -28.06 -9.31
N SER A 773 -14.39 -28.09 -10.39
CA SER A 773 -15.81 -28.47 -10.38
C SER A 773 -16.05 -29.89 -9.84
N SER A 774 -15.20 -30.86 -10.19
CA SER A 774 -15.36 -32.26 -9.76
C SER A 774 -15.08 -32.45 -8.27
N LEU A 775 -14.04 -31.80 -7.73
CA LEU A 775 -13.76 -31.78 -6.28
C LEU A 775 -14.90 -31.15 -5.47
N LEU A 776 -15.56 -30.11 -6.01
CA LEU A 776 -16.78 -29.54 -5.41
C LEU A 776 -17.96 -30.51 -5.42
N VAL A 777 -18.17 -31.27 -6.52
CA VAL A 777 -19.22 -32.29 -6.61
C VAL A 777 -18.97 -33.45 -5.64
N ASP A 778 -17.72 -33.93 -5.51
CA ASP A 778 -17.36 -34.99 -4.56
C ASP A 778 -17.54 -34.55 -3.09
N LEU A 779 -17.15 -33.31 -2.76
CA LEU A 779 -17.35 -32.73 -1.43
C LEU A 779 -18.86 -32.58 -1.11
N PHE A 780 -19.63 -32.04 -2.06
CA PHE A 780 -21.08 -31.88 -1.95
C PHE A 780 -21.80 -33.23 -1.80
N HIS A 781 -21.37 -34.25 -2.55
CA HIS A 781 -21.88 -35.61 -2.43
C HIS A 781 -21.60 -36.19 -1.04
N SER A 782 -20.37 -36.05 -0.54
CA SER A 782 -19.97 -36.53 0.79
C SER A 782 -20.84 -35.92 1.90
N GLN A 783 -20.97 -34.58 1.93
CA GLN A 783 -21.77 -33.88 2.92
C GLN A 783 -23.26 -34.21 2.80
N THR A 784 -23.84 -34.18 1.58
CA THR A 784 -25.24 -34.58 1.35
C THR A 784 -25.51 -36.00 1.85
N LYS A 785 -24.57 -36.93 1.64
CA LYS A 785 -24.67 -38.33 2.07
C LYS A 785 -24.55 -38.49 3.59
N GLN A 786 -23.71 -37.68 4.27
CA GLN A 786 -23.69 -37.60 5.74
C GLN A 786 -25.02 -37.08 6.28
N ILE A 787 -25.59 -36.03 5.70
CA ILE A 787 -26.81 -35.36 6.18
C ILE A 787 -28.04 -36.25 5.96
N VAL A 788 -28.19 -36.85 4.77
CA VAL A 788 -29.25 -37.84 4.52
C VAL A 788 -29.07 -39.07 5.40
N GLY A 789 -27.83 -39.51 5.64
CA GLY A 789 -27.51 -40.60 6.57
C GLY A 789 -27.93 -40.28 8.01
N ALA A 790 -27.67 -39.06 8.49
CA ALA A 790 -28.10 -38.58 9.79
C ALA A 790 -29.63 -38.54 9.90
N VAL A 791 -30.33 -37.91 8.95
CA VAL A 791 -31.80 -37.85 8.95
C VAL A 791 -32.43 -39.24 8.95
N LEU A 792 -31.92 -40.19 8.16
CA LEU A 792 -32.44 -41.57 8.13
C LEU A 792 -32.11 -42.37 9.41
N ALA A 793 -30.95 -42.13 10.04
CA ALA A 793 -30.63 -42.72 11.34
C ALA A 793 -31.57 -42.21 12.44
N LEU A 794 -31.93 -40.92 12.38
CA LEU A 794 -32.85 -40.26 13.30
C LEU A 794 -34.29 -40.78 13.13
N THR A 795 -34.79 -40.92 11.91
CA THR A 795 -36.10 -41.56 11.64
C THR A 795 -36.14 -42.98 12.20
N ARG A 796 -35.08 -43.79 11.99
CA ARG A 796 -35.02 -45.16 12.56
C ARG A 796 -34.97 -45.18 14.08
N GLN A 797 -34.25 -44.26 14.71
CA GLN A 797 -34.26 -44.14 16.18
C GLN A 797 -35.65 -43.74 16.71
N TYR A 798 -36.38 -42.89 15.99
CA TYR A 798 -37.76 -42.56 16.31
C TYR A 798 -38.70 -43.76 16.13
N GLU A 799 -38.63 -44.48 15.00
CA GLU A 799 -39.41 -45.70 14.73
C GLU A 799 -39.20 -46.76 15.83
N MET A 800 -37.97 -46.95 16.30
CA MET A 800 -37.66 -47.85 17.42
C MET A 800 -38.17 -47.34 18.78
N SER A 801 -38.38 -46.02 18.95
CA SER A 801 -39.01 -45.48 20.16
C SER A 801 -40.53 -45.71 20.16
N HIS A 802 -41.19 -45.54 19.00
CA HIS A 802 -42.65 -45.58 18.86
C HIS A 802 -43.23 -46.99 18.66
N ASN A 803 -42.52 -47.91 17.99
CA ASN A 803 -43.03 -49.27 17.77
C ASN A 803 -43.05 -50.16 19.02
N ASN A 804 -42.66 -49.66 20.20
CA ASN A 804 -42.86 -50.32 21.49
C ASN A 804 -44.35 -50.56 21.85
N GLY A 805 -45.30 -50.06 21.04
CA GLY A 805 -46.73 -50.33 21.19
C GLY A 805 -47.18 -51.77 20.87
N ASN A 806 -46.39 -52.60 20.19
CA ASN A 806 -46.83 -53.96 19.79
C ASN A 806 -45.73 -55.05 19.79
N LEU A 807 -45.75 -55.91 20.82
CA LEU A 807 -45.17 -57.28 20.86
C LEU A 807 -43.61 -57.38 20.78
N SER A 808 -42.92 -58.34 21.42
CA SER A 808 -43.31 -59.36 22.41
C SER A 808 -42.05 -59.91 23.14
N LYS A 809 -42.14 -60.09 24.48
CA LYS A 809 -41.32 -61.00 25.32
C LYS A 809 -39.78 -60.99 25.13
N ASN A 810 -39.08 -60.09 25.82
CA ASN A 810 -38.11 -60.46 26.89
C ASN A 810 -37.35 -59.25 27.49
N ASN A 811 -37.56 -59.00 28.79
CA ASN A 811 -36.63 -58.37 29.75
C ASN A 811 -35.73 -57.19 29.33
N ARG A 812 -36.32 -56.03 29.03
CA ARG A 812 -36.21 -54.77 29.83
C ARG A 812 -36.84 -53.60 29.05
N PRO A 813 -37.62 -52.71 29.68
CA PRO A 813 -38.04 -51.48 29.02
C PRO A 813 -36.83 -50.54 28.85
N LEU A 814 -36.61 -50.07 27.62
CA LEU A 814 -35.78 -48.89 27.39
C LEU A 814 -36.52 -47.67 27.91
N SER A 815 -35.83 -46.82 28.69
CA SER A 815 -36.41 -45.58 29.22
C SER A 815 -36.76 -44.60 28.09
N PRO A 816 -37.85 -43.82 28.21
CA PRO A 816 -38.13 -42.76 27.25
C PRO A 816 -36.97 -41.75 27.22
N ILE A 817 -36.59 -41.35 26.01
CA ILE A 817 -35.50 -40.40 25.74
C ILE A 817 -35.84 -39.06 26.39
N SER A 818 -34.92 -38.49 27.18
CA SER A 818 -35.21 -37.26 27.93
C SER A 818 -35.39 -36.05 27.01
N ASP A 819 -36.20 -35.07 27.42
CA ASP A 819 -36.38 -33.78 26.74
C ASP A 819 -35.05 -33.12 26.35
N LYS A 820 -34.01 -33.32 27.17
CA LYS A 820 -32.66 -32.78 26.98
C LYS A 820 -31.93 -33.45 25.81
N GLU A 821 -32.07 -34.76 25.67
CA GLU A 821 -31.52 -35.52 24.53
C GLU A 821 -32.31 -35.22 23.25
N GLN A 822 -33.65 -35.16 23.32
CA GLN A 822 -34.50 -34.77 22.19
C GLN A 822 -34.15 -33.35 21.69
N MET A 823 -33.96 -32.38 22.60
CA MET A 823 -33.53 -31.01 22.26
C MET A 823 -32.10 -30.96 21.69
N GLN A 824 -31.20 -31.83 22.11
CA GLN A 824 -29.87 -31.93 21.49
C GLN A 824 -29.95 -32.54 20.09
N LEU A 825 -30.84 -33.51 19.88
CA LEU A 825 -31.13 -34.11 18.59
C LEU A 825 -31.63 -33.06 17.57
N VAL A 826 -32.59 -32.23 17.98
CA VAL A 826 -33.10 -31.07 17.22
C VAL A 826 -31.98 -30.10 16.84
N ARG A 827 -31.05 -29.81 17.76
CA ARG A 827 -29.88 -28.95 17.47
C ARG A 827 -28.96 -29.57 16.43
N ASN A 828 -28.69 -30.86 16.52
CA ASN A 828 -27.81 -31.56 15.57
C ASN A 828 -28.41 -31.54 14.15
N ILE A 829 -29.74 -31.67 14.01
CA ILE A 829 -30.44 -31.48 12.73
C ILE A 829 -30.27 -30.04 12.23
N ALA A 830 -30.50 -29.04 13.09
CA ALA A 830 -30.41 -27.62 12.71
C ALA A 830 -28.99 -27.18 12.33
N ILE A 831 -27.95 -27.85 12.84
CA ILE A 831 -26.55 -27.67 12.42
C ILE A 831 -26.34 -28.34 11.05
N ALA A 832 -26.64 -29.63 10.91
CA ALA A 832 -26.47 -30.37 9.65
C ALA A 832 -27.20 -29.74 8.45
N VAL A 833 -28.35 -29.10 8.68
CA VAL A 833 -29.09 -28.35 7.65
C VAL A 833 -28.48 -26.98 7.35
N ARG A 834 -27.92 -26.28 8.35
CA ARG A 834 -27.17 -25.04 8.14
C ARG A 834 -25.94 -25.29 7.26
N ASP A 835 -25.20 -26.34 7.56
CA ASP A 835 -23.95 -26.69 6.86
C ASP A 835 -24.23 -27.00 5.37
N LEU A 836 -25.38 -27.61 5.07
CA LEU A 836 -25.85 -27.82 3.69
C LEU A 836 -26.14 -26.52 2.95
N LEU A 837 -26.87 -25.60 3.59
CA LEU A 837 -27.20 -24.28 3.02
C LEU A 837 -25.94 -23.45 2.79
N GLN A 838 -25.01 -23.45 3.75
CA GLN A 838 -23.72 -22.78 3.64
C GLN A 838 -22.86 -23.38 2.50
N THR A 839 -22.90 -24.69 2.29
CA THR A 839 -22.22 -25.34 1.15
C THR A 839 -22.86 -24.97 -0.20
N LEU A 840 -24.20 -24.91 -0.26
CA LEU A 840 -24.92 -24.42 -1.45
C LEU A 840 -24.61 -22.96 -1.77
N ASP A 841 -24.25 -22.14 -0.79
CA ASP A 841 -23.89 -20.74 -1.02
C ASP A 841 -22.51 -20.57 -1.70
N TYR A 842 -21.65 -21.59 -1.67
CA TYR A 842 -20.40 -21.63 -2.46
C TYR A 842 -20.58 -22.24 -3.86
N ALA A 843 -21.80 -22.66 -4.25
CA ALA A 843 -22.05 -23.22 -5.58
C ALA A 843 -21.98 -22.15 -6.69
N PRO A 844 -21.44 -22.48 -7.89
CA PRO A 844 -21.41 -21.57 -9.04
C PRO A 844 -22.79 -21.03 -9.43
N THR A 845 -22.81 -19.80 -9.97
CA THR A 845 -24.04 -19.04 -10.27
C THR A 845 -25.03 -19.76 -11.18
N SER A 846 -24.55 -20.61 -12.10
CA SER A 846 -25.38 -21.45 -12.97
C SER A 846 -26.22 -22.47 -12.22
N ILE A 847 -25.73 -23.01 -11.09
CA ILE A 847 -26.49 -23.92 -10.23
C ILE A 847 -27.56 -23.13 -9.48
N LYS A 848 -27.18 -21.99 -8.89
CA LYS A 848 -28.12 -21.11 -8.15
C LYS A 848 -29.29 -20.65 -9.01
N GLN A 849 -29.04 -20.28 -10.28
CA GLN A 849 -30.08 -19.82 -11.21
C GLN A 849 -31.06 -20.92 -11.67
N MET A 850 -30.68 -22.19 -11.71
CA MET A 850 -31.54 -23.26 -12.23
C MET A 850 -32.37 -24.00 -11.17
N SER A 851 -31.95 -24.01 -9.89
CA SER A 851 -32.65 -24.74 -8.82
C SER A 851 -33.49 -23.87 -7.88
N GLU A 852 -33.60 -22.56 -8.13
CA GLU A 852 -34.15 -21.56 -7.18
C GLU A 852 -35.51 -21.94 -6.59
N GLN A 853 -36.46 -22.44 -7.40
CA GLN A 853 -37.76 -22.91 -6.90
C GLN A 853 -37.66 -24.10 -5.93
N ARG A 854 -36.83 -25.11 -6.22
CA ARG A 854 -36.66 -26.27 -5.32
C ARG A 854 -35.85 -25.90 -4.08
N TYR A 855 -34.88 -24.99 -4.21
CA TYR A 855 -34.10 -24.46 -3.08
C TYR A 855 -34.99 -23.68 -2.11
N ASN A 856 -35.84 -22.77 -2.62
CA ASN A 856 -36.79 -22.03 -1.81
C ASN A 856 -37.85 -22.94 -1.17
N HIS A 857 -38.29 -24.00 -1.86
CA HIS A 857 -39.16 -25.03 -1.28
C HIS A 857 -38.47 -25.83 -0.17
N PHE A 858 -37.21 -26.22 -0.34
CA PHE A 858 -36.41 -26.90 0.68
C PHE A 858 -36.23 -26.02 1.92
N SER A 859 -35.85 -24.75 1.74
CA SER A 859 -35.75 -23.75 2.81
C SER A 859 -37.07 -23.55 3.55
N SER A 860 -38.19 -23.46 2.82
CA SER A 860 -39.54 -23.37 3.40
C SER A 860 -39.92 -24.60 4.23
N LEU A 861 -39.61 -25.82 3.76
CA LEU A 861 -39.83 -27.05 4.54
C LEU A 861 -39.00 -27.08 5.82
N VAL A 862 -37.75 -26.60 5.78
CA VAL A 862 -36.87 -26.49 6.95
C VAL A 862 -37.43 -25.49 7.97
N VAL A 863 -37.88 -24.31 7.53
CA VAL A 863 -38.54 -23.33 8.42
C VAL A 863 -39.81 -23.92 9.04
N SER A 864 -40.65 -24.59 8.25
CA SER A 864 -41.85 -25.26 8.74
C SER A 864 -41.54 -26.33 9.79
N LEU A 865 -40.50 -27.15 9.61
CA LEU A 865 -40.07 -28.12 10.64
C LEU A 865 -39.65 -27.41 11.94
N ILE A 866 -38.91 -26.31 11.85
CA ILE A 866 -38.47 -25.50 13.01
C ILE A 866 -39.68 -24.92 13.76
N GLU A 867 -40.73 -24.52 13.05
CA GLU A 867 -41.98 -24.03 13.67
C GLU A 867 -42.81 -25.15 14.29
N THR A 868 -42.96 -26.30 13.63
CA THR A 868 -43.63 -27.49 14.19
C THR A 868 -42.92 -27.99 15.47
N VAL A 869 -41.58 -27.97 15.49
CA VAL A 869 -40.76 -28.23 16.68
C VAL A 869 -41.02 -27.20 17.80
N ARG A 870 -41.08 -25.90 17.48
CA ARG A 870 -41.42 -24.84 18.45
C ARG A 870 -42.83 -25.01 19.03
N GLN A 871 -43.78 -25.46 18.23
CA GLN A 871 -45.17 -25.70 18.62
C GLN A 871 -45.39 -27.04 19.34
N ARG A 872 -44.38 -27.91 19.43
CA ARG A 872 -44.46 -29.25 20.05
C ARG A 872 -45.53 -30.16 19.42
N ASN A 873 -45.78 -30.02 18.13
CA ASN A 873 -46.76 -30.83 17.40
C ASN A 873 -46.07 -32.02 16.71
N TYR A 874 -45.83 -33.08 17.48
CA TYR A 874 -44.85 -34.12 17.14
C TYR A 874 -45.24 -35.02 15.95
N ASP A 875 -46.53 -35.28 15.72
CA ASP A 875 -46.97 -36.15 14.60
C ASP A 875 -46.55 -35.56 13.24
N ASN A 876 -46.71 -34.24 13.07
CA ASN A 876 -46.30 -33.53 11.86
C ASN A 876 -44.78 -33.53 11.63
N MET A 877 -43.95 -33.70 12.69
CA MET A 877 -42.49 -33.67 12.53
C MET A 877 -41.97 -34.79 11.62
N ASN A 878 -42.58 -35.99 11.68
CA ASN A 878 -42.19 -37.10 10.80
C ASN A 878 -42.52 -36.80 9.33
N GLU A 879 -43.69 -36.25 9.05
CA GLU A 879 -44.06 -35.88 7.68
C GLU A 879 -43.11 -34.80 7.12
N HIS A 880 -42.82 -33.75 7.89
CA HIS A 880 -41.84 -32.74 7.49
C HIS A 880 -40.43 -33.32 7.29
N ALA A 881 -39.94 -34.20 8.18
CA ALA A 881 -38.63 -34.83 8.05
C ALA A 881 -38.52 -35.71 6.78
N VAL A 882 -39.55 -36.51 6.47
CA VAL A 882 -39.60 -37.33 5.26
C VAL A 882 -39.72 -36.45 4.00
N ASN A 883 -40.47 -35.35 4.04
CA ASN A 883 -40.57 -34.40 2.94
C ASN A 883 -39.25 -33.64 2.69
N ILE A 884 -38.52 -33.27 3.74
CA ILE A 884 -37.16 -32.70 3.66
C ILE A 884 -36.19 -33.70 3.03
N ALA A 885 -36.20 -34.96 3.48
CA ALA A 885 -35.34 -36.01 2.92
C ALA A 885 -35.63 -36.29 1.44
N ARG A 886 -36.91 -36.32 1.03
CA ARG A 886 -37.31 -36.43 -0.39
C ARG A 886 -36.82 -35.24 -1.23
N THR A 887 -36.96 -34.01 -0.71
CA THR A 887 -36.56 -32.80 -1.43
C THR A 887 -35.03 -32.65 -1.52
N ALA A 888 -34.28 -32.97 -0.47
CA ALA A 888 -32.81 -33.00 -0.50
C ALA A 888 -32.29 -33.99 -1.55
N LYS A 889 -32.89 -35.19 -1.63
CA LYS A 889 -32.54 -36.17 -2.67
C LYS A 889 -32.84 -35.64 -4.08
N ALA A 890 -34.02 -35.04 -4.30
CA ALA A 890 -34.37 -34.48 -5.60
C ALA A 890 -33.43 -33.34 -6.04
N LEU A 891 -32.96 -32.51 -5.10
CA LEU A 891 -31.96 -31.46 -5.36
C LEU A 891 -30.61 -32.07 -5.78
N PHE A 892 -30.18 -33.15 -5.11
CA PHE A 892 -28.97 -33.89 -5.45
C PHE A 892 -29.07 -34.60 -6.82
N ASP A 893 -30.22 -35.24 -7.10
CA ASP A 893 -30.48 -35.92 -8.38
C ASP A 893 -30.56 -34.94 -9.58
N ASP A 894 -30.88 -33.65 -9.35
CA ASP A 894 -30.80 -32.60 -10.38
C ASP A 894 -29.38 -32.02 -10.53
N ILE A 895 -28.61 -31.88 -9.45
CA ILE A 895 -27.19 -31.48 -9.51
C ILE A 895 -26.38 -32.53 -10.29
N LEU A 896 -26.66 -33.83 -10.11
CA LEU A 896 -26.04 -34.94 -10.87
C LEU A 896 -26.34 -34.92 -12.38
N LYS A 897 -27.34 -34.17 -12.86
CA LYS A 897 -27.62 -34.01 -14.31
C LYS A 897 -26.88 -32.82 -14.93
N LEU A 898 -26.27 -31.97 -14.09
CA LEU A 898 -25.54 -30.76 -14.49
C LEU A 898 -24.01 -30.97 -14.51
N SER A 899 -23.54 -32.13 -14.07
CA SER A 899 -22.12 -32.55 -13.99
C SER A 899 -21.73 -33.58 -15.05
#